data_AF-A0A257G960-F1
#
_entry.id   AF-A0A257G960-F1
#
_cell.length_a   1.000
_cell.length_b   1.000
_cell.length_c   1.000
_cell.angle_alpha   90.00
_cell.angle_beta   90.00
_cell.angle_gamma   90.00
#
_symmetry.space_group_name_H-M   'P 1'
#
loop_
_entity.id
_entity.type
_entity.pdbx_description
1 polymer ?
#
loop_
_entity_poly.entity_id
_entity_poly.type
_entity_poly.pdbx_seq_one_letter_code
_entity_poly.pdbx_strand_id
1 'polypeptide(L)'
;MDAVAPTAGTRIATAKTTDASVAATGAALLTTSQKNENAQTVASNTASTINLTSSDLSASSAKLTGNAQDAAATGNTASNAMSLSGTIVGTGAAIASEQTSDAASSVLGSVTASNAISSSSLSSSSADLLGNRVQARAVTASATNSLSLDATSVTLAAADTVDSAKVSLVNGAGNGEVSGAFVTLNDQSVANTTTATVMQGSSGNNTNPVSSVIVSGSVTGGSTIVNDANTVSARAQAAVATNSTALAIGGNLSSELLVAGSLTKAATIANVQTASDGSDVSATVATGSFNDPGYNLIKNLAQGTLTNSSVSASNNLVQATAEATNATNALTASATSLSTAGNALGVAKTNATTSSVTADAAFSIVNAQQTGTGTVSAMIQPTSGGMVENNLQAGASGSSVMANGNQLASFAVADKAANTLAVSGTTVTTDTALVNAQSSGADVSAKLGALMPGVAFEPIYLYYDGRVYHNGIFDPVTLHDVVKDSNNNWVDQTNGHIFYTPAGTPANVGATTVLSGDLTNSSVAVNGNSALGSSVNNSAANTLAVSATSLSGTGENSRAYIAQGTTQADNSLTNLQVLDTDSSSTTNVYAGFAIGQYQGDVTDSKLSVANNTQFAESLGNSATNKLSSTATDVGDGIAPTDALSNRQDANTAITSGSTLTAHATASSTGSNIAISGNSNTALGVVNNGSNTLTVSGTDVANRGGDRGFADSIELMGDYALANVQNANGSVTSTANTALANTEYDPTNTTANATKGVKDGSVALNGNATTAEGSGNRVANQLSVAATATNGASAALGNSQDNAAGVTSAAQTTVNYRLQPSTEVASADASTVSIDGNSTTALARGNTANNTLNYSAGVRYTGTNAPAQATIGTSTTAQADLANVQTNSGAIAASSTSSTYAMVLNAGPNPTQGADTSVVLNSSASVSGNSTAALAYGNTAVNSLTMATFAQGVPSSAVSSYQTNSGSVSVTATTAGYNASFSGTVANSAVRNTGNSVTAQAVGNSSISSIGG
;
A
#
# COMPACT_ATOMS: atom_id res chain seq x y z
N MET A 1 22.00 21.66 -30.34
CA MET A 1 22.37 20.40 -31.01
C MET A 1 23.66 20.63 -31.80
N ASP A 2 24.82 20.46 -31.18
CA ASP A 2 26.06 20.26 -31.94
C ASP A 2 26.20 18.75 -32.16
N ALA A 3 25.47 18.25 -33.16
CA ALA A 3 25.64 16.87 -33.61
C ALA A 3 27.00 16.78 -34.33
N VAL A 4 28.02 16.31 -33.62
CA VAL A 4 29.27 15.86 -34.24
C VAL A 4 28.90 14.78 -35.26
N ALA A 5 29.34 14.96 -36.51
CA ALA A 5 29.03 14.05 -37.60
C ALA A 5 29.32 12.58 -37.22
N PRO A 6 28.48 11.61 -37.62
CA PRO A 6 28.73 10.20 -37.37
C PRO A 6 30.05 9.81 -38.05
N THR A 7 31.08 9.58 -37.24
CA THR A 7 32.33 9.00 -37.72
C THR A 7 32.02 7.57 -38.14
N ALA A 8 32.01 7.29 -39.44
CA ALA A 8 31.90 5.92 -39.94
C ALA A 8 33.00 5.07 -39.29
N GLY A 9 32.62 4.16 -38.38
CA GLY A 9 33.55 3.32 -37.63
C GLY A 9 33.41 3.31 -36.10
N THR A 10 32.54 4.13 -35.48
CA THR A 10 32.28 4.03 -34.02
C THR A 10 31.45 2.79 -33.69
N ARG A 11 32.11 1.77 -33.13
CA ARG A 11 31.50 0.47 -32.75
C ARG A 11 30.87 0.46 -31.35
N ILE A 12 31.01 1.54 -30.59
CA ILE A 12 30.43 1.74 -29.26
C ILE A 12 29.45 2.91 -29.37
N ALA A 13 28.25 2.73 -28.83
CA ALA A 13 27.31 3.81 -28.61
C ALA A 13 27.61 4.49 -27.28
N THR A 14 27.55 5.82 -27.27
CA THR A 14 27.51 6.62 -26.04
C THR A 14 26.26 7.46 -26.02
N ALA A 15 25.65 7.61 -24.85
CA ALA A 15 24.58 8.58 -24.62
C ALA A 15 24.88 9.34 -23.32
N LYS A 16 24.68 10.65 -23.39
CA LYS A 16 24.95 11.59 -22.32
C LYS A 16 23.85 12.65 -22.33
N THR A 17 23.19 12.85 -21.21
CA THR A 17 22.33 14.01 -21.03
C THR A 17 23.17 15.17 -20.47
N THR A 18 22.61 16.38 -20.48
CA THR A 18 23.01 17.63 -19.82
C THR A 18 21.72 18.37 -19.54
N ASP A 19 21.54 19.02 -18.38
CA ASP A 19 20.37 19.89 -18.11
C ASP A 19 20.07 20.88 -19.27
N ALA A 20 21.06 21.11 -20.14
CA ALA A 20 20.99 21.91 -21.35
C ALA A 20 20.75 21.13 -22.68
N SER A 21 21.13 19.86 -22.81
CA SER A 21 21.27 19.13 -24.10
C SER A 21 21.47 17.61 -23.93
N VAL A 22 20.94 16.83 -24.86
CA VAL A 22 21.33 15.44 -25.12
C VAL A 22 22.51 15.36 -26.09
N ALA A 23 23.48 14.48 -25.84
CA ALA A 23 24.56 14.11 -26.74
C ALA A 23 24.63 12.58 -26.88
N ALA A 24 24.72 12.07 -28.10
CA ALA A 24 24.91 10.64 -28.35
C ALA A 24 25.86 10.43 -29.52
N THR A 25 26.63 9.33 -29.48
CA THR A 25 27.48 8.88 -30.59
C THR A 25 27.21 7.41 -30.87
N GLY A 26 27.26 6.98 -32.13
CA GLY A 26 26.94 5.62 -32.54
C GLY A 26 26.59 5.52 -34.02
N ALA A 27 26.39 4.29 -34.50
CA ALA A 27 25.95 3.99 -35.86
C ALA A 27 24.45 4.24 -36.08
N ALA A 28 23.62 4.05 -35.05
CA ALA A 28 22.20 4.35 -35.07
C ALA A 28 21.82 5.12 -33.80
N LEU A 29 21.24 6.31 -33.95
CA LEU A 29 20.96 7.20 -32.83
C LEU A 29 19.53 7.72 -32.90
N LEU A 30 18.85 7.72 -31.75
CA LEU A 30 17.57 8.39 -31.55
C LEU A 30 17.66 9.25 -30.29
N THR A 31 17.65 10.57 -30.45
CA THR A 31 17.79 11.51 -29.34
C THR A 31 16.59 12.43 -29.26
N THR A 32 15.99 12.56 -28.08
CA THR A 32 14.85 13.46 -27.81
C THR A 32 15.18 14.32 -26.60
N SER A 33 14.98 15.64 -26.72
CA SER A 33 15.10 16.59 -25.61
C SER A 33 13.87 17.49 -25.63
N GLN A 34 13.10 17.51 -24.55
CA GLN A 34 11.90 18.33 -24.38
C GLN A 34 12.03 19.17 -23.12
N LYS A 35 11.68 20.45 -23.20
CA LYS A 35 11.73 21.36 -22.07
C LYS A 35 10.42 22.11 -21.95
N ASN A 36 9.86 22.16 -20.75
CA ASN A 36 8.73 23.01 -20.42
C ASN A 36 9.21 24.14 -19.50
N GLU A 37 9.34 25.34 -20.06
CA GLU A 37 9.94 26.50 -19.38
C GLU A 37 8.98 27.70 -19.44
N ASN A 38 8.76 28.35 -18.29
CA ASN A 38 7.88 29.50 -18.09
C ASN A 38 6.45 29.34 -18.68
N ALA A 39 5.93 28.11 -18.76
CA ALA A 39 4.63 27.83 -19.38
C ALA A 39 3.83 26.79 -18.59
N GLN A 40 2.64 27.18 -18.13
CA GLN A 40 1.71 26.27 -17.46
C GLN A 40 0.97 25.40 -18.47
N THR A 41 0.77 24.12 -18.15
CA THR A 41 -0.07 23.22 -18.91
C THR A 41 -1.33 22.89 -18.11
N VAL A 42 -2.48 23.41 -18.55
CA VAL A 42 -3.75 23.29 -17.83
C VAL A 42 -4.79 22.60 -18.71
N ALA A 43 -5.42 21.55 -18.18
CA ALA A 43 -6.63 20.95 -18.71
C ALA A 43 -7.73 21.09 -17.66
N SER A 44 -8.86 21.69 -18.03
CA SER A 44 -10.00 21.89 -17.13
C SER A 44 -11.30 21.45 -17.78
N ASN A 45 -12.08 20.66 -17.06
CA ASN A 45 -13.45 20.35 -17.38
C ASN A 45 -14.34 20.87 -16.25
N THR A 46 -14.91 22.06 -16.45
CA THR A 46 -15.63 22.79 -15.40
C THR A 46 -17.12 22.88 -15.73
N ALA A 47 -17.97 22.64 -14.74
CA ALA A 47 -19.42 22.72 -14.83
C ALA A 47 -20.04 21.82 -15.93
N SER A 48 -19.39 20.71 -16.25
CA SER A 48 -19.96 19.72 -17.18
C SER A 48 -20.99 18.85 -16.47
N THR A 49 -22.10 18.64 -17.15
CA THR A 49 -23.25 17.90 -16.61
C THR A 49 -23.76 16.93 -17.64
N ILE A 50 -23.98 15.68 -17.23
CA ILE A 50 -24.63 14.66 -18.06
C ILE A 50 -25.81 14.12 -17.28
N ASN A 51 -27.00 14.64 -17.60
CA ASN A 51 -28.19 14.39 -16.81
C ASN A 51 -29.31 13.80 -17.68
N LEU A 52 -30.07 12.87 -17.09
CA LEU A 52 -31.36 12.41 -17.60
C LEU A 52 -32.44 12.86 -16.64
N THR A 53 -33.46 13.55 -17.14
CA THR A 53 -34.63 13.94 -16.36
C THR A 53 -35.88 13.33 -16.96
N SER A 54 -36.68 12.70 -16.12
CA SER A 54 -37.99 12.15 -16.48
C SER A 54 -39.05 12.59 -15.47
N SER A 55 -40.31 12.59 -15.90
CA SER A 55 -41.45 12.60 -14.98
C SER A 55 -41.62 11.19 -14.39
N ASP A 56 -42.74 10.53 -14.61
CA ASP A 56 -42.95 9.16 -14.12
C ASP A 56 -42.40 8.14 -15.13
N LEU A 57 -41.69 7.13 -14.64
CA LEU A 57 -41.34 5.95 -15.43
C LEU A 57 -42.28 4.79 -15.08
N SER A 58 -42.96 4.28 -16.10
CA SER A 58 -43.81 3.09 -15.99
C SER A 58 -43.39 2.07 -17.05
N ALA A 59 -43.08 0.84 -16.64
CA ALA A 59 -42.58 -0.22 -17.52
C ALA A 59 -41.44 0.24 -18.46
N SER A 60 -40.55 1.11 -17.96
CA SER A 60 -39.56 1.84 -18.77
C SER A 60 -38.17 1.82 -18.10
N SER A 61 -37.13 2.24 -18.83
CA SER A 61 -35.79 2.37 -18.28
C SER A 61 -35.15 3.71 -18.65
N ALA A 62 -34.59 4.42 -17.66
CA ALA A 62 -33.67 5.53 -17.85
C ALA A 62 -32.25 5.05 -17.52
N LYS A 63 -31.33 5.14 -18.48
CA LYS A 63 -29.98 4.59 -18.33
C LYS A 63 -28.92 5.61 -18.70
N LEU A 64 -28.06 5.92 -17.75
CA LEU A 64 -26.87 6.74 -17.93
C LEU A 64 -25.64 5.86 -17.72
N THR A 65 -25.11 5.30 -18.81
CA THR A 65 -24.07 4.26 -18.73
C THR A 65 -22.81 4.61 -19.50
N GLY A 66 -21.64 4.39 -18.90
CA GLY A 66 -20.35 4.47 -19.60
C GLY A 66 -19.93 5.86 -20.06
N ASN A 67 -20.48 6.93 -19.48
CA ASN A 67 -20.07 8.30 -19.81
C ASN A 67 -18.75 8.65 -19.13
N ALA A 68 -17.96 9.51 -19.78
CA ALA A 68 -16.68 9.98 -19.25
C ALA A 68 -16.64 11.51 -19.21
N GLN A 69 -16.26 12.07 -18.07
CA GLN A 69 -15.91 13.47 -17.88
C GLN A 69 -14.44 13.53 -17.43
N ASP A 70 -13.58 14.03 -18.29
CA ASP A 70 -12.12 13.89 -18.15
C ASP A 70 -11.41 15.24 -18.35
N ALA A 71 -10.31 15.45 -17.61
CA ALA A 71 -9.34 16.51 -17.86
C ALA A 71 -7.93 15.94 -17.68
N ALA A 72 -7.14 15.96 -18.76
CA ALA A 72 -5.80 15.41 -18.79
C ALA A 72 -4.78 16.46 -19.26
N ALA A 73 -3.88 16.85 -18.35
CA ALA A 73 -2.78 17.75 -18.62
C ALA A 73 -1.47 16.96 -18.70
N THR A 74 -0.66 17.22 -19.72
CA THR A 74 0.65 16.59 -19.90
C THR A 74 1.66 17.64 -20.34
N GLY A 75 2.70 17.87 -19.53
CA GLY A 75 3.75 18.83 -19.86
C GLY A 75 4.62 18.33 -21.02
N ASN A 76 5.44 17.32 -20.76
CA ASN A 76 6.33 16.69 -21.72
C ASN A 76 5.96 15.22 -21.91
N THR A 77 5.92 14.76 -23.17
CA THR A 77 5.73 13.34 -23.50
C THR A 77 6.61 12.91 -24.67
N ALA A 78 7.36 11.82 -24.49
CA ALA A 78 8.25 11.26 -25.50
C ALA A 78 8.01 9.76 -25.65
N SER A 79 7.98 9.28 -26.90
CA SER A 79 7.92 7.86 -27.23
C SER A 79 8.96 7.57 -28.32
N ASN A 80 10.04 6.90 -27.92
CA ASN A 80 11.19 6.60 -28.76
C ASN A 80 11.25 5.09 -28.99
N ALA A 81 11.19 4.66 -30.26
CA ALA A 81 11.29 3.26 -30.62
C ALA A 81 12.36 3.06 -31.70
N MET A 82 13.31 2.16 -31.45
CA MET A 82 14.31 1.71 -32.41
C MET A 82 14.17 0.20 -32.59
N SER A 83 14.04 -0.25 -33.84
CA SER A 83 14.00 -1.67 -34.18
C SER A 83 15.06 -1.97 -35.23
N LEU A 84 15.92 -2.93 -34.93
CA LEU A 84 17.02 -3.38 -35.77
C LEU A 84 16.78 -4.86 -36.12
N SER A 85 16.90 -5.21 -37.40
CA SER A 85 16.79 -6.60 -37.80
C SER A 85 17.75 -6.96 -38.94
N GLY A 86 18.21 -8.21 -38.96
CA GLY A 86 19.05 -8.73 -40.04
C GLY A 86 19.85 -9.97 -39.65
N THR A 87 20.44 -10.66 -40.62
CA THR A 87 21.26 -11.85 -40.32
C THR A 87 22.49 -11.49 -39.46
N ILE A 88 23.19 -10.43 -39.85
CA ILE A 88 24.32 -9.85 -39.09
C ILE A 88 24.00 -8.39 -38.84
N VAL A 89 23.93 -7.99 -37.57
CA VAL A 89 23.69 -6.60 -37.18
C VAL A 89 24.94 -6.07 -36.47
N GLY A 90 25.37 -4.88 -36.88
CA GLY A 90 26.49 -4.16 -36.25
C GLY A 90 26.09 -3.57 -34.88
N THR A 91 27.06 -3.00 -34.18
CA THR A 91 26.88 -2.37 -32.87
C THR A 91 26.79 -0.84 -32.98
N GLY A 92 26.54 -0.17 -31.86
CA GLY A 92 26.54 1.28 -31.76
C GLY A 92 25.15 1.89 -31.92
N ALA A 93 24.13 1.27 -31.33
CA ALA A 93 22.77 1.80 -31.31
C ALA A 93 22.46 2.49 -29.97
N ALA A 94 21.91 3.70 -30.00
CA ALA A 94 21.56 4.44 -28.79
C ALA A 94 20.19 5.13 -28.87
N ILE A 95 19.42 5.05 -27.79
CA ILE A 95 18.30 5.94 -27.50
C ILE A 95 18.71 6.83 -26.33
N ALA A 96 18.53 8.15 -26.46
CA ALA A 96 18.75 9.10 -25.37
C ALA A 96 17.58 10.08 -25.27
N SER A 97 16.90 10.10 -24.13
CA SER A 97 15.70 10.91 -23.89
C SER A 97 15.90 11.79 -22.67
N GLU A 98 15.69 13.09 -22.83
CA GLU A 98 15.75 14.09 -21.77
C GLU A 98 14.44 14.87 -21.72
N GLN A 99 13.86 15.02 -20.53
CA GLN A 99 12.72 15.90 -20.31
C GLN A 99 12.94 16.77 -19.07
N THR A 100 12.84 18.08 -19.23
CA THR A 100 12.99 19.02 -18.11
C THR A 100 11.77 19.92 -17.94
N SER A 101 11.47 20.32 -16.71
CA SER A 101 10.48 21.36 -16.40
C SER A 101 11.01 22.29 -15.32
N ASP A 102 10.84 23.60 -15.52
CA ASP A 102 11.19 24.60 -14.51
C ASP A 102 10.08 24.79 -13.46
N ALA A 103 10.40 25.46 -12.35
CA ALA A 103 9.46 25.69 -11.25
C ALA A 103 8.23 26.54 -11.64
N ALA A 104 8.32 27.35 -12.70
CA ALA A 104 7.23 28.21 -13.15
C ALA A 104 6.18 27.48 -14.02
N SER A 105 6.50 26.29 -14.52
CA SER A 105 5.72 25.57 -15.53
C SER A 105 4.79 24.51 -14.95
N SER A 106 3.87 24.90 -14.08
CA SER A 106 2.95 23.95 -13.42
C SER A 106 2.08 23.14 -14.39
N VAL A 107 1.73 21.90 -14.00
CA VAL A 107 0.84 21.02 -14.77
C VAL A 107 -0.41 20.71 -13.93
N LEU A 108 -1.58 21.10 -14.44
CA LEU A 108 -2.85 21.04 -13.73
C LEU A 108 -3.94 20.34 -14.55
N GLY A 109 -4.45 19.22 -14.04
CA GLY A 109 -5.69 18.59 -14.50
C GLY A 109 -6.81 18.83 -13.49
N SER A 110 -7.94 19.42 -13.91
CA SER A 110 -9.05 19.73 -13.01
C SER A 110 -10.41 19.34 -13.59
N VAL A 111 -11.23 18.64 -12.80
CA VAL A 111 -12.61 18.33 -13.14
C VAL A 111 -13.57 18.82 -12.06
N THR A 112 -14.62 19.50 -12.49
CA THR A 112 -15.77 19.91 -11.69
C THR A 112 -17.02 19.53 -12.47
N ALA A 113 -17.65 18.42 -12.10
CA ALA A 113 -18.61 17.71 -12.94
C ALA A 113 -19.74 17.06 -12.14
N SER A 114 -20.88 16.79 -12.79
CA SER A 114 -21.95 15.94 -12.25
C SER A 114 -22.58 15.03 -13.30
N ASN A 115 -23.02 13.85 -12.86
CA ASN A 115 -23.87 12.94 -13.62
C ASN A 115 -25.12 12.67 -12.80
N ALA A 116 -26.31 12.79 -13.39
CA ALA A 116 -27.55 12.58 -12.64
C ALA A 116 -28.65 11.89 -13.43
N ILE A 117 -29.46 11.07 -12.74
CA ILE A 117 -30.78 10.68 -13.20
C ILE A 117 -31.80 11.23 -12.20
N SER A 118 -32.77 12.01 -12.67
CA SER A 118 -33.86 12.52 -11.85
C SER A 118 -35.20 12.06 -12.40
N SER A 119 -36.03 11.43 -11.57
CA SER A 119 -37.38 10.95 -11.93
C SER A 119 -38.41 11.38 -10.89
N SER A 120 -39.68 11.50 -11.29
CA SER A 120 -40.79 11.74 -10.37
C SER A 120 -41.19 10.46 -9.64
N SER A 121 -41.46 9.35 -10.34
CA SER A 121 -41.72 8.05 -9.71
C SER A 121 -41.25 6.90 -10.60
N LEU A 122 -41.16 5.70 -10.03
CA LEU A 122 -40.82 4.47 -10.75
C LEU A 122 -41.87 3.38 -10.48
N SER A 123 -42.42 2.79 -11.54
CA SER A 123 -43.32 1.63 -11.48
C SER A 123 -42.89 0.58 -12.51
N SER A 124 -42.48 -0.60 -12.04
CA SER A 124 -41.88 -1.65 -12.89
C SER A 124 -40.79 -1.12 -13.83
N SER A 125 -39.93 -0.22 -13.34
CA SER A 125 -39.00 0.58 -14.16
C SER A 125 -37.59 0.61 -13.58
N SER A 126 -36.60 0.99 -14.39
CA SER A 126 -35.20 1.14 -13.93
C SER A 126 -34.66 2.55 -14.12
N ALA A 127 -33.86 3.01 -13.16
CA ALA A 127 -33.03 4.22 -13.23
C ALA A 127 -31.58 3.81 -12.96
N ASP A 128 -30.82 3.61 -14.04
CA ASP A 128 -29.51 2.96 -14.00
C ASP A 128 -28.38 3.95 -14.35
N LEU A 129 -27.64 4.39 -13.35
CA LEU A 129 -26.41 5.17 -13.47
C LEU A 129 -25.21 4.25 -13.25
N LEU A 130 -24.64 3.73 -14.35
CA LEU A 130 -23.70 2.60 -14.32
C LEU A 130 -22.39 2.88 -15.04
N GLY A 131 -21.25 2.61 -14.39
CA GLY A 131 -19.96 2.58 -15.08
C GLY A 131 -19.50 3.93 -15.63
N ASN A 132 -20.00 5.05 -15.10
CA ASN A 132 -19.58 6.38 -15.50
C ASN A 132 -18.24 6.75 -14.83
N ARG A 133 -17.47 7.60 -15.48
CA ARG A 133 -16.13 8.00 -15.04
C ARG A 133 -15.99 9.51 -14.97
N VAL A 134 -15.51 10.00 -13.84
CA VAL A 134 -15.12 11.41 -13.65
C VAL A 134 -13.67 11.43 -13.20
N GLN A 135 -12.77 11.96 -14.01
CA GLN A 135 -11.33 11.80 -13.79
C GLN A 135 -10.51 13.05 -14.11
N ALA A 136 -9.55 13.37 -13.26
CA ALA A 136 -8.48 14.34 -13.55
C ALA A 136 -7.13 13.64 -13.60
N ARG A 137 -6.30 13.96 -14.59
CA ARG A 137 -4.92 13.47 -14.74
C ARG A 137 -3.95 14.62 -15.00
N ALA A 138 -2.82 14.62 -14.32
CA ALA A 138 -1.71 15.53 -14.54
C ALA A 138 -0.39 14.76 -14.58
N VAL A 139 0.36 14.91 -15.66
CA VAL A 139 1.67 14.28 -15.82
C VAL A 139 2.69 15.32 -16.28
N THR A 140 3.75 15.57 -15.51
CA THR A 140 4.74 16.58 -15.93
C THR A 140 5.67 16.06 -17.00
N ALA A 141 6.29 14.90 -16.80
CA ALA A 141 7.20 14.28 -17.76
C ALA A 141 6.88 12.79 -17.90
N SER A 142 6.68 12.34 -19.15
CA SER A 142 6.49 10.93 -19.47
C SER A 142 7.38 10.52 -20.64
N ALA A 143 8.17 9.46 -20.47
CA ALA A 143 9.02 8.91 -21.51
C ALA A 143 8.84 7.39 -21.65
N THR A 144 8.72 6.93 -22.88
CA THR A 144 8.79 5.50 -23.24
C THR A 144 9.92 5.31 -24.24
N ASN A 145 10.90 4.48 -23.90
CA ASN A 145 12.04 4.17 -24.76
C ASN A 145 12.11 2.66 -25.02
N SER A 146 12.07 2.24 -26.28
CA SER A 146 12.11 0.83 -26.67
C SER A 146 13.18 0.59 -27.74
N LEU A 147 14.20 -0.20 -27.40
CA LEU A 147 15.20 -0.71 -28.34
C LEU A 147 14.98 -2.21 -28.55
N SER A 148 14.77 -2.63 -29.79
CA SER A 148 14.62 -4.05 -30.14
C SER A 148 15.62 -4.44 -31.22
N LEU A 149 16.19 -5.63 -31.07
CA LEU A 149 17.09 -6.26 -32.01
C LEU A 149 16.62 -7.69 -32.28
N ASP A 150 16.46 -8.04 -33.55
CA ASP A 150 16.27 -9.41 -34.03
C ASP A 150 17.39 -9.76 -35.03
N ALA A 151 18.34 -10.60 -34.61
CA ALA A 151 19.47 -10.97 -35.45
C ALA A 151 19.81 -12.46 -35.41
N THR A 152 20.56 -12.96 -36.40
CA THR A 152 21.16 -14.30 -36.28
C THR A 152 22.49 -14.25 -35.53
N SER A 153 23.28 -13.20 -35.74
CA SER A 153 24.56 -13.01 -35.05
C SER A 153 24.90 -11.54 -34.84
N VAL A 154 25.53 -11.25 -33.71
CA VAL A 154 26.11 -9.93 -33.38
C VAL A 154 27.52 -10.12 -32.86
N THR A 155 28.44 -9.29 -33.35
CA THR A 155 29.82 -9.24 -32.87
C THR A 155 30.09 -7.91 -32.20
N LEU A 156 30.32 -7.95 -30.89
CA LEU A 156 30.64 -6.81 -30.06
C LEU A 156 32.06 -6.30 -30.32
N ALA A 157 32.28 -5.00 -30.16
CA ALA A 157 33.60 -4.39 -30.26
C ALA A 157 34.55 -4.91 -29.16
N ALA A 158 35.86 -4.76 -29.36
CA ALA A 158 36.84 -4.99 -28.31
C ALA A 158 36.56 -4.10 -27.08
N ALA A 159 36.91 -4.61 -25.90
CA ALA A 159 36.57 -4.03 -24.62
C ALA A 159 37.18 -2.64 -24.36
N ASP A 160 36.52 -1.87 -23.49
CA ASP A 160 36.87 -0.50 -23.08
C ASP A 160 37.10 -0.44 -21.56
N THR A 161 37.90 0.52 -21.09
CA THR A 161 38.28 0.69 -19.67
C THR A 161 37.37 1.63 -18.87
N VAL A 162 36.40 2.28 -19.51
CA VAL A 162 35.44 3.18 -18.84
C VAL A 162 34.32 2.34 -18.19
N ASP A 163 33.70 2.78 -17.09
CA ASP A 163 32.51 2.12 -16.54
C ASP A 163 31.39 2.03 -17.59
N SER A 164 30.62 0.93 -17.61
CA SER A 164 29.53 0.75 -18.59
C SER A 164 28.40 1.78 -18.45
N ALA A 165 28.10 2.19 -17.22
CA ALA A 165 27.03 3.11 -16.91
C ALA A 165 27.33 3.90 -15.63
N LYS A 166 27.22 5.22 -15.70
CA LYS A 166 27.33 6.12 -14.55
C LYS A 166 26.16 7.09 -14.54
N VAL A 167 25.47 7.15 -13.40
CA VAL A 167 24.44 8.13 -13.11
C VAL A 167 24.81 8.89 -11.85
N SER A 168 24.61 10.21 -11.87
CA SER A 168 24.79 11.12 -10.74
C SER A 168 23.44 11.36 -10.06
N LEU A 169 23.43 11.32 -8.72
CA LEU A 169 22.28 11.69 -7.87
C LEU A 169 22.45 13.11 -7.27
N VAL A 170 23.36 13.93 -7.80
CA VAL A 170 23.62 15.26 -7.24
C VAL A 170 22.75 16.30 -7.96
N ASN A 171 21.89 16.97 -7.19
CA ASN A 171 21.02 18.05 -7.66
C ASN A 171 21.84 19.13 -8.42
N GLY A 172 21.45 19.44 -9.66
CA GLY A 172 22.10 20.45 -10.50
C GLY A 172 23.52 20.12 -10.99
N ALA A 173 23.98 18.86 -10.86
CA ALA A 173 25.29 18.44 -11.35
C ALA A 173 25.19 17.18 -12.25
N GLY A 174 24.92 17.41 -13.53
CA GLY A 174 25.56 16.65 -14.61
C GLY A 174 25.28 15.14 -14.68
N ASN A 175 24.03 14.74 -14.97
CA ASN A 175 23.61 13.82 -16.05
C ASN A 175 24.02 12.34 -16.04
N GLY A 176 23.12 11.51 -16.57
CA GLY A 176 23.45 10.13 -16.95
C GLY A 176 24.46 10.09 -18.11
N GLU A 177 25.49 9.26 -17.96
CA GLU A 177 26.46 8.92 -19.01
C GLU A 177 26.54 7.40 -19.12
N VAL A 178 26.31 6.88 -20.32
CA VAL A 178 26.27 5.44 -20.60
C VAL A 178 26.98 5.11 -21.89
N SER A 179 27.61 3.93 -21.90
CA SER A 179 28.32 3.39 -23.06
C SER A 179 28.04 1.89 -23.22
N GLY A 180 27.99 1.43 -24.47
CA GLY A 180 27.76 0.02 -24.79
C GLY A 180 27.48 -0.20 -26.27
N ALA A 181 27.29 -1.44 -26.70
CA ALA A 181 26.87 -1.71 -28.08
C ALA A 181 25.42 -1.29 -28.34
N PHE A 182 24.55 -1.43 -27.34
CA PHE A 182 23.14 -1.02 -27.36
C PHE A 182 22.80 -0.25 -26.07
N VAL A 183 22.40 1.01 -26.18
CA VAL A 183 22.25 1.89 -25.02
C VAL A 183 20.89 2.55 -25.02
N THR A 184 20.24 2.59 -23.86
CA THR A 184 19.02 3.39 -23.61
C THR A 184 19.26 4.27 -22.39
N LEU A 185 19.23 5.59 -22.59
CA LEU A 185 19.32 6.60 -21.53
C LEU A 185 18.00 7.37 -21.44
N ASN A 186 17.43 7.44 -20.24
CA ASN A 186 16.35 8.34 -19.91
C ASN A 186 16.74 9.23 -18.74
N ASP A 187 16.46 10.53 -18.88
CA ASP A 187 16.70 11.54 -17.87
C ASP A 187 15.48 12.46 -17.76
N GLN A 188 14.88 12.54 -16.58
CA GLN A 188 13.74 13.41 -16.30
C GLN A 188 14.05 14.28 -15.08
N SER A 189 14.00 15.59 -15.25
CA SER A 189 14.23 16.56 -14.18
C SER A 189 13.01 17.49 -14.05
N VAL A 190 12.29 17.38 -12.94
CA VAL A 190 11.01 18.07 -12.71
C VAL A 190 11.12 18.98 -11.50
N ALA A 191 11.05 20.29 -11.71
CA ALA A 191 11.05 21.28 -10.63
C ALA A 191 9.68 21.96 -10.39
N ASN A 192 8.66 21.65 -11.20
CA ASN A 192 7.34 22.28 -11.12
C ASN A 192 6.40 21.61 -10.10
N THR A 193 5.23 22.22 -9.90
CA THR A 193 4.09 21.59 -9.23
C THR A 193 3.25 20.79 -10.24
N THR A 194 2.89 19.57 -9.87
CA THR A 194 1.96 18.70 -10.62
C THR A 194 0.69 18.47 -9.79
N THR A 195 -0.48 18.81 -10.33
CA THR A 195 -1.75 18.73 -9.58
C THR A 195 -2.89 18.12 -10.40
N ALA A 196 -3.60 17.17 -9.81
CA ALA A 196 -4.84 16.62 -10.33
C ALA A 196 -5.97 16.75 -9.31
N THR A 197 -7.09 17.36 -9.69
CA THR A 197 -8.21 17.60 -8.76
C THR A 197 -9.54 17.21 -9.38
N VAL A 198 -10.35 16.47 -8.63
CA VAL A 198 -11.78 16.28 -8.91
C VAL A 198 -12.61 16.89 -7.78
N MET A 199 -13.52 17.78 -8.14
CA MET A 199 -14.49 18.40 -7.24
C MET A 199 -15.92 18.19 -7.74
N GLN A 200 -16.87 18.36 -6.83
CA GLN A 200 -18.30 18.38 -7.15
C GLN A 200 -18.68 19.57 -8.04
N GLY A 201 -19.57 19.35 -9.01
CA GLY A 201 -20.13 20.40 -9.86
C GLY A 201 -20.92 21.47 -9.08
N SER A 202 -20.68 22.75 -9.37
CA SER A 202 -21.56 23.85 -8.94
C SER A 202 -22.55 24.19 -10.05
N SER A 203 -23.85 24.18 -9.75
CA SER A 203 -24.88 24.75 -10.62
C SER A 203 -25.66 25.82 -9.83
N GLY A 204 -25.19 27.07 -9.85
CA GLY A 204 -25.75 28.15 -9.04
C GLY A 204 -25.44 28.00 -7.54
N ASN A 205 -26.36 28.42 -6.67
CA ASN A 205 -26.20 28.34 -5.20
C ASN A 205 -26.33 26.89 -4.64
N ASN A 206 -26.45 25.87 -5.49
CA ASN A 206 -26.53 24.48 -5.06
C ASN A 206 -25.38 23.67 -5.69
N THR A 207 -24.64 22.93 -4.87
CA THR A 207 -23.58 22.02 -5.35
C THR A 207 -24.14 20.61 -5.46
N ASN A 208 -23.99 19.97 -6.63
CA ASN A 208 -24.55 18.64 -6.89
C ASN A 208 -23.50 17.56 -6.63
N PRO A 209 -23.89 16.36 -6.13
CA PRO A 209 -23.03 15.18 -6.12
C PRO A 209 -22.39 14.93 -7.49
N VAL A 210 -21.21 14.32 -7.52
CA VAL A 210 -20.56 13.92 -8.78
C VAL A 210 -21.40 12.85 -9.49
N SER A 211 -22.03 11.95 -8.74
CA SER A 211 -22.95 10.94 -9.28
C SER A 211 -24.23 10.86 -8.44
N SER A 212 -25.41 11.03 -9.06
CA SER A 212 -26.67 10.93 -8.32
C SER A 212 -27.83 10.26 -9.07
N VAL A 213 -28.67 9.54 -8.33
CA VAL A 213 -30.00 9.14 -8.79
C VAL A 213 -31.04 9.64 -7.78
N ILE A 214 -31.97 10.47 -8.25
CA ILE A 214 -32.98 11.13 -7.41
C ILE A 214 -34.37 10.75 -7.90
N VAL A 215 -35.19 10.19 -7.02
CA VAL A 215 -36.60 9.89 -7.26
C VAL A 215 -37.45 10.56 -6.18
N SER A 216 -38.35 11.47 -6.58
CA SER A 216 -39.14 12.27 -5.62
C SER A 216 -40.41 11.59 -5.10
N GLY A 217 -40.89 10.56 -5.79
CA GLY A 217 -42.11 9.82 -5.47
C GLY A 217 -41.82 8.34 -5.20
N SER A 218 -42.87 7.52 -5.20
CA SER A 218 -42.76 6.09 -4.86
C SER A 218 -41.99 5.29 -5.91
N VAL A 219 -41.33 4.23 -5.44
CA VAL A 219 -40.58 3.27 -6.26
C VAL A 219 -41.20 1.90 -6.02
N THR A 220 -41.89 1.36 -7.03
CA THR A 220 -42.81 0.22 -6.88
C THR A 220 -42.70 -0.81 -8.01
N GLY A 221 -43.27 -2.00 -7.80
CA GLY A 221 -43.50 -2.97 -8.86
C GLY A 221 -42.23 -3.64 -9.40
N GLY A 222 -41.22 -3.89 -8.57
CA GLY A 222 -39.94 -4.45 -9.03
C GLY A 222 -39.01 -3.41 -9.62
N SER A 223 -39.20 -2.12 -9.31
CA SER A 223 -38.35 -1.06 -9.85
C SER A 223 -36.96 -1.06 -9.23
N THR A 224 -35.98 -0.52 -9.97
CA THR A 224 -34.58 -0.46 -9.54
C THR A 224 -34.01 0.95 -9.65
N ILE A 225 -33.32 1.39 -8.60
CA ILE A 225 -32.41 2.54 -8.63
C ILE A 225 -30.99 1.99 -8.51
N VAL A 226 -30.14 2.31 -9.48
CA VAL A 226 -28.78 1.78 -9.52
C VAL A 226 -27.78 2.90 -9.75
N ASN A 227 -26.77 3.02 -8.90
CA ASN A 227 -25.66 3.97 -8.97
C ASN A 227 -24.36 3.22 -8.68
N ASP A 228 -24.02 2.31 -9.60
CA ASP A 228 -23.02 1.28 -9.37
C ASP A 228 -21.86 1.37 -10.35
N ALA A 229 -20.71 0.84 -9.93
CA ALA A 229 -19.50 0.73 -10.76
C ALA A 229 -18.98 2.07 -11.30
N ASN A 230 -19.35 3.20 -10.70
CA ASN A 230 -18.87 4.51 -11.12
C ASN A 230 -17.48 4.78 -10.55
N THR A 231 -16.67 5.51 -11.30
CA THR A 231 -15.28 5.87 -10.94
C THR A 231 -15.14 7.37 -10.80
N VAL A 232 -14.61 7.83 -9.66
CA VAL A 232 -14.16 9.20 -9.43
C VAL A 232 -12.67 9.17 -9.09
N SER A 233 -11.82 9.77 -9.91
CA SER A 233 -10.36 9.58 -9.78
C SER A 233 -9.55 10.86 -10.03
N ALA A 234 -8.54 11.11 -9.20
CA ALA A 234 -7.50 12.10 -9.45
C ALA A 234 -6.12 11.41 -9.49
N ARG A 235 -5.32 11.67 -10.52
CA ARG A 235 -3.96 11.11 -10.65
C ARG A 235 -2.95 12.18 -11.04
N ALA A 236 -1.96 12.44 -10.18
CA ALA A 236 -0.84 13.34 -10.43
C ALA A 236 0.47 12.55 -10.46
N GLN A 237 1.29 12.76 -11.49
CA GLN A 237 2.60 12.11 -11.61
C GLN A 237 3.65 13.11 -12.12
N ALA A 238 4.76 13.31 -11.40
CA ALA A 238 5.79 14.25 -11.85
C ALA A 238 6.64 13.65 -12.98
N ALA A 239 7.39 12.57 -12.71
CA ALA A 239 8.27 11.91 -13.67
C ALA A 239 7.91 10.42 -13.84
N VAL A 240 7.60 10.00 -15.07
CA VAL A 240 7.25 8.62 -15.41
C VAL A 240 8.10 8.13 -16.58
N ALA A 241 8.80 7.01 -16.41
CA ALA A 241 9.67 6.44 -17.42
C ALA A 241 9.45 4.94 -17.59
N THR A 242 9.36 4.48 -18.83
CA THR A 242 9.39 3.06 -19.20
C THR A 242 10.48 2.83 -20.23
N ASN A 243 11.53 2.10 -19.87
CA ASN A 243 12.66 1.79 -20.74
C ASN A 243 12.72 0.28 -20.98
N SER A 244 12.82 -0.12 -22.25
CA SER A 244 12.94 -1.52 -22.65
C SER A 244 14.04 -1.69 -23.69
N THR A 245 14.91 -2.67 -23.47
CA THR A 245 15.91 -3.11 -24.45
C THR A 245 15.80 -4.62 -24.59
N ALA A 246 15.49 -5.10 -25.79
CA ALA A 246 15.32 -6.51 -26.09
C ALA A 246 16.27 -6.96 -27.21
N LEU A 247 17.20 -7.87 -26.91
CA LEU A 247 18.11 -8.48 -27.87
C LEU A 247 17.74 -9.95 -28.09
N ALA A 248 17.13 -10.25 -29.22
CA ALA A 248 16.81 -11.60 -29.67
C ALA A 248 17.82 -12.02 -30.75
N ILE A 249 18.69 -12.98 -30.41
CA ILE A 249 19.79 -13.39 -31.29
C ILE A 249 19.65 -14.89 -31.56
N GLY A 250 19.24 -15.27 -32.77
CA GLY A 250 18.99 -16.68 -33.11
C GLY A 250 20.23 -17.58 -33.01
N GLY A 251 21.44 -17.02 -33.08
CA GLY A 251 22.72 -17.74 -33.04
C GLY A 251 23.66 -17.20 -31.97
N ASN A 252 24.70 -16.48 -32.37
CA ASN A 252 25.80 -16.10 -31.49
C ASN A 252 25.83 -14.60 -31.19
N LEU A 253 25.91 -14.24 -29.92
CA LEU A 253 26.42 -12.96 -29.46
C LEU A 253 27.84 -13.17 -28.94
N SER A 254 28.83 -12.61 -29.63
CA SER A 254 30.25 -12.80 -29.28
C SER A 254 31.02 -11.48 -29.25
N SER A 255 32.09 -11.40 -28.47
CA SER A 255 33.06 -10.29 -28.51
C SER A 255 34.22 -10.57 -29.46
N GLU A 256 34.90 -9.52 -29.94
CA GLU A 256 36.22 -9.65 -30.60
C GLU A 256 37.34 -10.01 -29.61
N LEU A 257 38.56 -10.27 -30.11
CA LEU A 257 39.72 -10.58 -29.26
C LEU A 257 39.97 -9.46 -28.24
N LEU A 258 39.88 -9.79 -26.94
CA LEU A 258 40.00 -8.86 -25.83
C LEU A 258 41.44 -8.66 -25.35
N VAL A 259 41.68 -7.48 -24.77
CA VAL A 259 42.85 -7.16 -23.94
C VAL A 259 42.54 -7.56 -22.50
N ALA A 260 43.52 -8.10 -21.79
CA ALA A 260 43.39 -8.43 -20.37
C ALA A 260 43.10 -7.14 -19.56
N GLY A 261 42.00 -7.10 -18.81
CA GLY A 261 41.65 -5.97 -17.93
C GLY A 261 40.36 -5.23 -18.27
N SER A 262 39.57 -5.71 -19.24
CA SER A 262 38.48 -4.92 -19.83
C SER A 262 37.21 -5.74 -20.06
N LEU A 263 36.03 -5.12 -19.91
CA LEU A 263 34.72 -5.73 -20.12
C LEU A 263 34.14 -5.37 -21.48
N THR A 264 33.57 -6.37 -22.18
CA THR A 264 32.75 -6.11 -23.37
C THR A 264 31.38 -5.62 -22.95
N LYS A 265 31.03 -4.38 -23.29
CA LYS A 265 29.74 -3.77 -22.97
C LYS A 265 28.70 -4.07 -24.05
N ALA A 266 27.77 -4.98 -23.78
CA ALA A 266 26.74 -5.38 -24.72
C ALA A 266 25.54 -4.42 -24.68
N ALA A 267 24.80 -4.38 -23.57
CA ALA A 267 23.61 -3.55 -23.46
C ALA A 267 23.40 -2.92 -22.10
N THR A 268 22.98 -1.66 -22.10
CA THR A 268 22.83 -0.85 -20.91
C THR A 268 21.53 -0.06 -20.95
N ILE A 269 20.78 -0.07 -19.85
CA ILE A 269 19.70 0.91 -19.58
C ILE A 269 20.14 1.79 -18.41
N ALA A 270 20.16 3.11 -18.61
CA ALA A 270 20.25 4.06 -17.52
C ALA A 270 18.97 4.90 -17.45
N ASN A 271 18.44 5.05 -16.24
CA ASN A 271 17.27 5.84 -15.98
C ASN A 271 17.50 6.74 -14.77
N VAL A 272 17.33 8.04 -14.98
CA VAL A 272 17.47 9.08 -13.97
C VAL A 272 16.13 9.82 -13.89
N GLN A 273 15.58 9.94 -12.68
CA GLN A 273 14.40 10.76 -12.44
C GLN A 273 14.62 11.60 -11.19
N THR A 274 14.42 12.90 -11.32
CA THR A 274 14.55 13.86 -10.22
C THR A 274 13.28 14.69 -10.13
N ALA A 275 12.67 14.70 -8.94
CA ALA A 275 11.70 15.70 -8.52
C ALA A 275 12.43 16.66 -7.57
N SER A 276 12.68 17.90 -8.00
CA SER A 276 13.53 18.84 -7.28
C SER A 276 12.93 19.30 -5.94
N ASP A 277 13.76 19.93 -5.10
CA ASP A 277 13.29 20.55 -3.85
C ASP A 277 12.13 21.52 -4.10
N GLY A 278 11.08 21.42 -3.28
CA GLY A 278 9.86 22.22 -3.41
C GLY A 278 8.92 21.84 -4.56
N SER A 279 9.23 20.78 -5.34
CA SER A 279 8.28 20.25 -6.32
C SER A 279 7.14 19.49 -5.63
N ASP A 280 5.92 20.01 -5.75
CA ASP A 280 4.73 19.40 -5.14
C ASP A 280 4.00 18.51 -6.14
N VAL A 281 3.61 17.31 -5.71
CA VAL A 281 2.77 16.37 -6.48
C VAL A 281 1.51 16.08 -5.68
N SER A 282 0.37 16.61 -6.15
CA SER A 282 -0.90 16.53 -5.42
C SER A 282 -2.03 15.93 -6.25
N ALA A 283 -2.70 14.92 -5.70
CA ALA A 283 -3.94 14.38 -6.23
C ALA A 283 -5.06 14.51 -5.20
N THR A 284 -6.16 15.16 -5.56
CA THR A 284 -7.27 15.43 -4.64
C THR A 284 -8.62 15.05 -5.24
N VAL A 285 -9.42 14.32 -4.46
CA VAL A 285 -10.87 14.17 -4.68
C VAL A 285 -11.60 14.78 -3.48
N ALA A 286 -12.39 15.83 -3.70
CA ALA A 286 -13.02 16.57 -2.62
C ALA A 286 -14.52 16.84 -2.85
N THR A 287 -15.27 16.92 -1.75
CA THR A 287 -16.63 17.48 -1.73
C THR A 287 -16.58 19.00 -1.47
N GLY A 288 -17.63 19.74 -1.86
CA GLY A 288 -17.67 21.22 -1.85
C GLY A 288 -17.65 21.86 -0.45
N SER A 289 -17.76 23.19 -0.36
CA SER A 289 -17.51 24.01 0.86
C SER A 289 -18.11 23.46 2.18
N PHE A 290 -17.35 23.64 3.27
CA PHE A 290 -17.51 23.09 4.64
C PHE A 290 -18.84 23.29 5.36
N ASN A 291 -19.79 24.08 4.84
CA ASN A 291 -20.92 24.60 5.62
C ASN A 291 -22.28 23.99 5.31
N ASP A 292 -22.40 22.97 4.46
CA ASP A 292 -23.71 22.37 4.15
C ASP A 292 -23.68 20.81 4.22
N PRO A 293 -24.55 20.20 5.04
CA PRO A 293 -24.58 18.75 5.32
C PRO A 293 -25.09 17.87 4.16
N GLY A 294 -25.39 18.43 2.98
CA GLY A 294 -25.96 17.70 1.83
C GLY A 294 -24.97 17.00 0.88
N TYR A 295 -23.65 17.06 1.12
CA TYR A 295 -22.63 16.88 0.08
C TYR A 295 -21.90 15.52 0.09
N ASN A 296 -22.54 14.49 -0.46
CA ASN A 296 -21.92 13.19 -0.72
C ASN A 296 -21.52 13.07 -2.19
N LEU A 297 -20.39 12.41 -2.47
CA LEU A 297 -19.86 12.30 -3.84
C LEU A 297 -20.75 11.44 -4.75
N ILE A 298 -21.28 10.35 -4.18
CA ILE A 298 -22.16 9.38 -4.85
C ILE A 298 -23.42 9.24 -4.00
N LYS A 299 -24.59 9.52 -4.57
CA LYS A 299 -25.84 9.57 -3.81
C LYS A 299 -27.03 8.97 -4.54
N ASN A 300 -27.80 8.14 -3.84
CA ASN A 300 -29.17 7.83 -4.20
C ASN A 300 -30.12 8.51 -3.23
N LEU A 301 -31.17 9.13 -3.74
CA LEU A 301 -32.23 9.74 -2.96
C LEU A 301 -33.60 9.23 -3.43
N ALA A 302 -34.32 8.51 -2.58
CA ALA A 302 -35.71 8.16 -2.81
C ALA A 302 -36.59 8.80 -1.73
N GLN A 303 -37.45 9.73 -2.14
CA GLN A 303 -38.29 10.49 -1.20
C GLN A 303 -39.63 9.79 -0.92
N GLY A 304 -40.16 9.02 -1.87
CA GLY A 304 -41.37 8.20 -1.66
C GLY A 304 -41.06 6.80 -1.15
N THR A 305 -42.13 6.03 -0.89
CA THR A 305 -42.01 4.66 -0.37
C THR A 305 -41.35 3.72 -1.38
N LEU A 306 -40.49 2.83 -0.87
CA LEU A 306 -39.88 1.74 -1.64
C LEU A 306 -40.69 0.46 -1.41
N THR A 307 -41.29 -0.12 -2.44
CA THR A 307 -42.14 -1.32 -2.30
C THR A 307 -41.78 -2.37 -3.34
N ASN A 308 -41.40 -3.57 -2.88
CA ASN A 308 -40.95 -4.68 -3.72
C ASN A 308 -39.93 -4.22 -4.78
N SER A 309 -38.95 -3.42 -4.38
CA SER A 309 -38.05 -2.70 -5.28
C SER A 309 -36.62 -2.65 -4.72
N SER A 310 -35.66 -2.15 -5.49
CA SER A 310 -34.25 -2.10 -5.05
C SER A 310 -33.58 -0.75 -5.27
N VAL A 311 -32.61 -0.46 -4.39
CA VAL A 311 -31.69 0.69 -4.47
C VAL A 311 -30.27 0.18 -4.28
N SER A 312 -29.35 0.55 -5.17
CA SER A 312 -27.93 0.16 -5.07
C SER A 312 -27.00 1.34 -5.34
N ALA A 313 -26.00 1.50 -4.48
CA ALA A 313 -24.83 2.36 -4.65
C ALA A 313 -23.57 1.54 -4.37
N SER A 314 -23.31 0.54 -5.22
CA SER A 314 -22.35 -0.53 -4.99
C SER A 314 -21.20 -0.53 -6.00
N ASN A 315 -20.06 -1.09 -5.61
CA ASN A 315 -18.87 -1.28 -6.45
C ASN A 315 -18.30 0.02 -7.04
N ASN A 316 -18.54 1.17 -6.42
CA ASN A 316 -17.98 2.43 -6.87
C ASN A 316 -16.52 2.56 -6.44
N LEU A 317 -15.71 3.23 -7.25
CA LEU A 317 -14.30 3.53 -6.99
C LEU A 317 -14.11 5.03 -6.82
N VAL A 318 -13.55 5.44 -5.67
CA VAL A 318 -13.07 6.79 -5.43
C VAL A 318 -11.57 6.72 -5.15
N GLN A 319 -10.75 7.38 -5.98
CA GLN A 319 -9.30 7.23 -5.91
C GLN A 319 -8.52 8.54 -6.07
N ALA A 320 -7.55 8.76 -5.21
CA ALA A 320 -6.49 9.75 -5.40
C ALA A 320 -5.13 9.06 -5.51
N THR A 321 -4.28 9.45 -6.45
CA THR A 321 -2.93 8.90 -6.60
C THR A 321 -1.91 9.96 -6.95
N ALA A 322 -0.87 10.12 -6.12
CA ALA A 322 0.26 11.01 -6.33
C ALA A 322 1.56 10.19 -6.40
N GLU A 323 2.33 10.36 -7.47
CA GLU A 323 3.64 9.68 -7.63
C GLU A 323 4.69 10.71 -8.09
N ALA A 324 5.77 10.91 -7.35
CA ALA A 324 6.80 11.87 -7.78
C ALA A 324 7.66 11.28 -8.89
N THR A 325 8.35 10.17 -8.64
CA THR A 325 9.13 9.45 -9.65
C THR A 325 8.65 8.00 -9.79
N ASN A 326 8.48 7.54 -11.04
CA ASN A 326 8.04 6.18 -11.36
C ASN A 326 8.82 5.65 -12.57
N ALA A 327 9.65 4.63 -12.32
CA ALA A 327 10.56 4.03 -13.28
C ALA A 327 10.22 2.55 -13.51
N THR A 328 10.13 2.15 -14.77
CA THR A 328 10.12 0.74 -15.17
C THR A 328 11.22 0.48 -16.19
N ASN A 329 12.16 -0.41 -15.88
CA ASN A 329 13.29 -0.74 -16.76
C ASN A 329 13.32 -2.26 -17.02
N ALA A 330 13.38 -2.65 -18.30
CA ALA A 330 13.42 -4.06 -18.71
C ALA A 330 14.51 -4.30 -19.77
N LEU A 331 15.57 -5.03 -19.41
CA LEU A 331 16.61 -5.47 -20.34
C LEU A 331 16.56 -7.00 -20.48
N THR A 332 16.32 -7.48 -21.70
CA THR A 332 16.30 -8.92 -22.00
C THR A 332 17.29 -9.24 -23.12
N ALA A 333 18.14 -10.25 -22.92
CA ALA A 333 19.03 -10.76 -23.95
C ALA A 333 18.89 -12.29 -24.08
N SER A 334 18.78 -12.78 -25.30
CA SER A 334 18.72 -14.21 -25.60
C SER A 334 19.60 -14.55 -26.79
N ALA A 335 20.38 -15.62 -26.67
CA ALA A 335 21.14 -16.17 -27.78
C ALA A 335 21.27 -17.70 -27.68
N THR A 336 21.61 -18.40 -28.78
CA THR A 336 22.02 -19.81 -28.65
C THR A 336 23.35 -19.89 -27.90
N SER A 337 24.33 -19.08 -28.31
CA SER A 337 25.57 -18.85 -27.57
C SER A 337 25.72 -17.38 -27.24
N LEU A 338 25.82 -17.07 -25.95
CA LEU A 338 26.01 -15.72 -25.44
C LEU A 338 27.35 -15.67 -24.72
N SER A 339 28.34 -15.05 -25.33
CA SER A 339 29.70 -14.97 -24.81
C SER A 339 30.24 -13.55 -24.94
N THR A 340 30.36 -12.84 -23.83
CA THR A 340 30.96 -11.50 -23.77
C THR A 340 32.35 -11.52 -23.13
N ALA A 341 32.78 -12.71 -22.72
CA ALA A 341 34.05 -12.94 -22.05
C ALA A 341 35.23 -12.90 -23.01
N GLY A 342 36.21 -12.06 -22.67
CA GLY A 342 37.56 -12.16 -23.18
C GLY A 342 38.43 -12.99 -22.27
N ASN A 343 39.57 -13.44 -22.79
CA ASN A 343 40.63 -13.99 -21.95
C ASN A 343 41.17 -12.85 -21.05
N ALA A 344 40.60 -12.70 -19.85
CA ALA A 344 41.03 -11.95 -18.66
C ALA A 344 40.44 -10.53 -18.36
N LEU A 345 39.87 -10.38 -17.15
CA LEU A 345 40.01 -9.27 -16.16
C LEU A 345 39.09 -8.00 -16.12
N GLY A 346 37.77 -8.14 -16.06
CA GLY A 346 36.92 -7.15 -15.36
C GLY A 346 35.86 -7.87 -14.52
N VAL A 347 35.42 -7.29 -13.41
CA VAL A 347 34.43 -7.91 -12.50
C VAL A 347 33.14 -7.12 -12.61
N ALA A 348 32.00 -7.82 -12.73
CA ALA A 348 30.72 -7.14 -12.64
C ALA A 348 30.63 -6.42 -11.30
N LYS A 349 30.48 -5.10 -11.36
CA LYS A 349 30.52 -4.26 -10.18
C LYS A 349 29.36 -3.29 -10.21
N THR A 350 28.58 -3.30 -9.15
CA THR A 350 27.62 -2.25 -8.85
C THR A 350 28.14 -1.42 -7.69
N ASN A 351 28.03 -0.10 -7.82
CA ASN A 351 28.29 0.83 -6.74
C ASN A 351 27.09 1.75 -6.57
N ALA A 352 26.58 1.86 -5.36
CA ALA A 352 25.50 2.77 -5.01
C ALA A 352 25.91 3.59 -3.78
N THR A 353 26.00 4.90 -3.97
CA THR A 353 26.10 5.89 -2.91
C THR A 353 25.01 6.93 -3.08
N THR A 354 24.87 7.83 -2.11
CA THR A 354 23.94 8.98 -2.21
C THR A 354 24.31 9.98 -3.31
N SER A 355 25.49 9.87 -3.93
CA SER A 355 25.99 10.81 -4.94
C SER A 355 26.32 10.16 -6.29
N SER A 356 26.56 8.85 -6.33
CA SER A 356 26.99 8.16 -7.52
C SER A 356 26.41 6.75 -7.57
N VAL A 357 25.85 6.41 -8.73
CA VAL A 357 25.33 5.08 -9.03
C VAL A 357 26.02 4.57 -10.28
N THR A 358 26.75 3.47 -10.17
CA THR A 358 27.47 2.88 -11.31
C THR A 358 27.19 1.40 -11.41
N ALA A 359 27.18 0.91 -12.65
CA ALA A 359 27.25 -0.50 -12.98
C ALA A 359 28.31 -0.69 -14.05
N ASP A 360 29.14 -1.71 -13.87
CA ASP A 360 30.10 -2.16 -14.85
C ASP A 360 29.88 -3.64 -15.11
N ALA A 361 29.27 -3.98 -16.24
CA ALA A 361 28.99 -5.34 -16.66
C ALA A 361 28.68 -5.36 -18.17
N ALA A 362 28.63 -6.56 -18.77
CA ALA A 362 28.24 -6.69 -20.16
C ALA A 362 26.77 -6.32 -20.39
N PHE A 363 25.89 -6.70 -19.44
CA PHE A 363 24.50 -6.28 -19.42
C PHE A 363 24.20 -5.54 -18.13
N SER A 364 23.71 -4.31 -18.21
CA SER A 364 23.45 -3.52 -17.01
C SER A 364 22.16 -2.69 -17.03
N ILE A 365 21.57 -2.56 -15.84
CA ILE A 365 20.52 -1.57 -15.55
C ILE A 365 21.01 -0.69 -14.40
N VAL A 366 21.02 0.62 -14.63
CA VAL A 366 21.27 1.65 -13.61
C VAL A 366 20.02 2.51 -13.47
N ASN A 367 19.32 2.36 -12.35
CA ASN A 367 18.17 3.19 -12.02
C ASN A 367 18.50 4.07 -10.81
N ALA A 368 18.29 5.37 -10.97
CA ALA A 368 18.50 6.35 -9.92
C ALA A 368 17.29 7.29 -9.85
N GLN A 369 16.70 7.40 -8.66
CA GLN A 369 15.58 8.29 -8.41
C GLN A 369 15.87 9.17 -7.21
N GLN A 370 15.49 10.44 -7.32
CA GLN A 370 15.59 11.39 -6.24
C GLN A 370 14.33 12.25 -6.16
N THR A 371 13.73 12.32 -4.97
CA THR A 371 12.72 13.32 -4.65
C THR A 371 13.22 14.24 -3.54
N GLY A 372 13.22 15.55 -3.78
CA GLY A 372 13.62 16.58 -2.83
C GLY A 372 12.58 16.83 -1.73
N THR A 373 12.70 17.97 -1.03
CA THR A 373 11.87 18.35 0.14
C THR A 373 10.45 18.83 -0.16
N GLY A 374 9.90 18.49 -1.33
CA GLY A 374 8.52 18.81 -1.70
C GLY A 374 7.47 17.90 -1.05
N THR A 375 6.19 18.16 -1.29
CA THR A 375 5.09 17.32 -0.81
C THR A 375 4.61 16.35 -1.89
N VAL A 376 4.41 15.08 -1.52
CA VAL A 376 3.74 14.08 -2.37
C VAL A 376 2.47 13.65 -1.68
N SER A 377 1.33 14.19 -2.12
CA SER A 377 0.08 14.15 -1.36
C SER A 377 -1.08 13.60 -2.19
N ALA A 378 -1.70 12.53 -1.69
CA ALA A 378 -2.96 12.03 -2.20
C ALA A 378 -4.05 12.21 -1.13
N MET A 379 -5.17 12.84 -1.51
CA MET A 379 -6.22 13.20 -0.57
C MET A 379 -7.62 12.87 -1.10
N ILE A 380 -8.42 12.23 -0.24
CA ILE A 380 -9.88 12.13 -0.38
C ILE A 380 -10.51 12.85 0.81
N GLN A 381 -11.15 13.99 0.57
CA GLN A 381 -11.68 14.86 1.62
C GLN A 381 -13.21 15.02 1.53
N PRO A 382 -13.97 14.44 2.48
CA PRO A 382 -15.39 14.75 2.68
C PRO A 382 -15.55 16.02 3.52
N THR A 383 -16.68 16.72 3.37
CA THR A 383 -16.92 18.01 4.04
C THR A 383 -18.00 17.98 5.12
N SER A 384 -18.82 16.94 5.22
CA SER A 384 -19.83 16.79 6.29
C SER A 384 -20.56 15.44 6.31
N GLY A 385 -20.58 14.69 5.20
CA GLY A 385 -21.24 13.37 5.07
C GLY A 385 -20.33 12.25 4.53
N GLY A 386 -20.89 11.03 4.42
CA GLY A 386 -20.19 9.86 3.86
C GLY A 386 -20.00 9.96 2.34
N MET A 387 -18.95 9.35 1.78
CA MET A 387 -18.65 9.50 0.35
C MET A 387 -19.69 8.84 -0.58
N VAL A 388 -20.27 7.72 -0.15
CA VAL A 388 -21.32 6.97 -0.85
C VAL A 388 -22.55 6.85 0.04
N GLU A 389 -23.71 7.28 -0.43
CA GLU A 389 -24.95 7.30 0.37
C GLU A 389 -26.16 6.75 -0.40
N ASN A 390 -26.95 5.90 0.28
CA ASN A 390 -28.36 5.70 -0.04
C ASN A 390 -29.24 6.43 0.99
N ASN A 391 -30.12 7.32 0.55
CA ASN A 391 -31.01 8.08 1.43
C ASN A 391 -32.48 7.78 1.06
N LEU A 392 -33.18 7.10 1.96
CA LEU A 392 -34.61 6.78 1.84
C LEU A 392 -35.39 7.62 2.85
N GLN A 393 -36.14 8.61 2.37
CA GLN A 393 -36.88 9.52 3.25
C GLN A 393 -38.26 8.98 3.67
N ALA A 394 -38.69 7.87 3.08
CA ALA A 394 -39.90 7.15 3.47
C ALA A 394 -39.57 5.69 3.80
N GLY A 395 -40.59 4.91 4.17
CA GLY A 395 -40.44 3.50 4.49
C GLY A 395 -40.15 2.59 3.29
N ALA A 396 -39.63 1.40 3.58
CA ALA A 396 -39.35 0.34 2.62
C ALA A 396 -40.03 -0.98 3.02
N SER A 397 -40.71 -1.61 2.06
CA SER A 397 -41.42 -2.88 2.25
C SER A 397 -41.03 -3.89 1.17
N GLY A 398 -40.66 -5.11 1.54
CA GLY A 398 -40.30 -6.17 0.58
C GLY A 398 -39.09 -5.81 -0.30
N SER A 399 -38.21 -4.92 0.15
CA SER A 399 -37.25 -4.22 -0.71
C SER A 399 -35.78 -4.47 -0.34
N SER A 400 -34.86 -4.11 -1.23
CA SER A 400 -33.43 -4.29 -1.02
C SER A 400 -32.65 -2.99 -1.21
N VAL A 401 -31.75 -2.68 -0.29
CA VAL A 401 -30.94 -1.46 -0.28
C VAL A 401 -29.48 -1.85 -0.06
N MET A 402 -28.61 -1.51 -1.00
CA MET A 402 -27.21 -1.95 -0.98
C MET A 402 -26.23 -0.79 -1.19
N ALA A 403 -25.22 -0.70 -0.35
CA ALA A 403 -24.01 0.09 -0.59
C ALA A 403 -22.80 -0.83 -0.34
N ASN A 404 -22.63 -1.82 -1.22
CA ASN A 404 -21.66 -2.90 -1.04
C ASN A 404 -20.44 -2.73 -1.95
N GLY A 405 -19.28 -3.23 -1.53
CA GLY A 405 -18.11 -3.36 -2.41
C GLY A 405 -17.50 -2.04 -2.90
N ASN A 406 -17.84 -0.90 -2.27
CA ASN A 406 -17.27 0.38 -2.66
C ASN A 406 -15.81 0.48 -2.19
N GLN A 407 -14.94 1.02 -3.04
CA GLN A 407 -13.51 1.18 -2.77
C GLN A 407 -13.14 2.66 -2.75
N LEU A 408 -12.52 3.09 -1.66
CA LEU A 408 -11.96 4.42 -1.47
C LEU A 408 -10.46 4.27 -1.25
N ALA A 409 -9.63 4.88 -2.10
CA ALA A 409 -8.20 4.63 -2.10
C ALA A 409 -7.38 5.91 -2.28
N SER A 410 -6.45 6.18 -1.38
CA SER A 410 -5.47 7.26 -1.53
C SER A 410 -4.05 6.70 -1.48
N PHE A 411 -3.27 6.97 -2.52
CA PHE A 411 -1.92 6.42 -2.69
C PHE A 411 -0.92 7.53 -3.00
N ALA A 412 0.12 7.66 -2.17
CA ALA A 412 1.20 8.61 -2.37
C ALA A 412 2.56 7.87 -2.35
N VAL A 413 3.36 8.05 -3.39
CA VAL A 413 4.70 7.44 -3.47
C VAL A 413 5.72 8.47 -3.96
N ALA A 414 6.80 8.69 -3.22
CA ALA A 414 7.87 9.58 -3.71
C ALA A 414 8.65 8.90 -4.83
N ASP A 415 9.38 7.82 -4.54
CA ASP A 415 10.20 7.12 -5.52
C ASP A 415 9.74 5.67 -5.71
N LYS A 416 9.40 5.31 -6.95
CA LYS A 416 8.93 3.96 -7.33
C LYS A 416 9.74 3.39 -8.49
N ALA A 417 10.34 2.21 -8.32
CA ALA A 417 11.12 1.55 -9.36
C ALA A 417 10.75 0.07 -9.52
N ALA A 418 10.64 -0.37 -10.77
CA ALA A 418 10.57 -1.78 -11.17
C ALA A 418 11.66 -2.07 -12.21
N ASN A 419 12.65 -2.89 -11.88
CA ASN A 419 13.79 -3.21 -12.74
C ASN A 419 13.85 -4.71 -13.01
N THR A 420 13.93 -5.11 -14.28
CA THR A 420 14.07 -6.51 -14.70
C THR A 420 15.23 -6.65 -15.68
N LEU A 421 16.25 -7.42 -15.32
CA LEU A 421 17.33 -7.84 -16.21
C LEU A 421 17.29 -9.37 -16.38
N ALA A 422 17.13 -9.83 -17.61
CA ALA A 422 17.10 -11.26 -17.93
C ALA A 422 18.06 -11.63 -19.07
N VAL A 423 18.90 -12.64 -18.85
CA VAL A 423 19.82 -13.19 -19.86
C VAL A 423 19.58 -14.68 -20.01
N SER A 424 19.51 -15.17 -21.26
CA SER A 424 19.28 -16.59 -21.53
C SER A 424 20.02 -17.15 -22.73
N GLY A 425 20.28 -18.45 -22.72
CA GLY A 425 20.79 -19.16 -23.90
C GLY A 425 21.06 -20.66 -23.72
N THR A 426 21.64 -21.32 -24.73
CA THR A 426 22.14 -22.69 -24.55
C THR A 426 23.46 -22.66 -23.78
N THR A 427 24.39 -21.80 -24.21
CA THR A 427 25.65 -21.53 -23.50
C THR A 427 25.72 -20.05 -23.15
N VAL A 428 25.94 -19.73 -21.88
CA VAL A 428 26.02 -18.36 -21.36
C VAL A 428 27.33 -18.16 -20.59
N THR A 429 28.15 -17.21 -21.06
CA THR A 429 29.41 -16.78 -20.45
C THR A 429 29.47 -15.24 -20.48
N THR A 430 28.88 -14.60 -19.46
CA THR A 430 28.72 -13.14 -19.41
C THR A 430 28.59 -12.67 -17.96
N ASP A 431 28.70 -11.36 -17.79
CA ASP A 431 28.40 -10.66 -16.54
C ASP A 431 27.11 -9.85 -16.63
N THR A 432 26.43 -9.70 -15.50
CA THR A 432 25.22 -8.90 -15.36
C THR A 432 25.25 -8.03 -14.10
N ALA A 433 24.73 -6.80 -14.21
CA ALA A 433 24.67 -5.86 -13.10
C ALA A 433 23.34 -5.09 -13.07
N LEU A 434 22.63 -5.15 -11.96
CA LEU A 434 21.43 -4.34 -11.71
C LEU A 434 21.67 -3.50 -10.46
N VAL A 435 21.64 -2.18 -10.61
CA VAL A 435 21.69 -1.26 -9.48
C VAL A 435 20.47 -0.34 -9.48
N ASN A 436 19.83 -0.26 -8.31
CA ASN A 436 18.73 0.64 -8.04
C ASN A 436 19.06 1.49 -6.82
N ALA A 437 19.03 2.81 -6.98
CA ALA A 437 19.23 3.76 -5.91
C ALA A 437 18.06 4.75 -5.84
N GLN A 438 17.46 4.90 -4.66
CA GLN A 438 16.38 5.85 -4.40
C GLN A 438 16.73 6.71 -3.19
N SER A 439 16.46 8.00 -3.26
CA SER A 439 16.70 8.96 -2.19
C SER A 439 15.55 9.95 -2.09
N SER A 440 14.88 10.00 -0.95
CA SER A 440 13.73 10.88 -0.76
C SER A 440 13.89 11.77 0.48
N GLY A 441 13.67 13.07 0.28
CA GLY A 441 13.47 14.07 1.33
C GLY A 441 12.02 14.54 1.47
N ALA A 442 11.09 13.86 0.81
CA ALA A 442 9.72 14.35 0.65
C ALA A 442 8.85 14.07 1.89
N ASP A 443 7.88 14.96 2.08
CA ASP A 443 6.70 14.70 2.90
C ASP A 443 5.67 13.93 2.08
N VAL A 444 5.60 12.62 2.30
CA VAL A 444 4.67 11.73 1.59
C VAL A 444 3.42 11.52 2.44
N SER A 445 2.24 11.84 1.90
CA SER A 445 0.99 11.71 2.64
C SER A 445 -0.17 11.14 1.84
N ALA A 446 -0.86 10.18 2.46
CA ALA A 446 -2.14 9.66 1.98
C ALA A 446 -3.23 9.94 3.04
N LYS A 447 -4.23 10.75 2.69
CA LYS A 447 -5.30 11.14 3.61
C LYS A 447 -6.67 10.75 3.06
N LEU A 448 -7.46 10.06 3.87
CA LEU A 448 -8.87 9.76 3.60
C LEU A 448 -9.69 10.24 4.80
N GLY A 449 -10.55 11.23 4.60
CA GLY A 449 -11.30 11.84 5.70
C GLY A 449 -10.46 12.86 6.47
N ALA A 450 -11.05 13.44 7.51
CA ALA A 450 -10.36 14.41 8.37
C ALA A 450 -10.77 14.29 9.84
N LEU A 451 -9.77 14.33 10.73
CA LEU A 451 -9.94 14.68 12.14
C LEU A 451 -10.01 16.20 12.24
N MET A 452 -11.07 16.78 12.81
CA MET A 452 -11.07 18.22 13.11
C MET A 452 -10.05 18.47 14.24
N PRO A 453 -9.13 19.45 14.13
CA PRO A 453 -8.15 19.72 15.19
C PRO A 453 -8.84 20.10 16.51
N GLY A 454 -8.48 19.44 17.62
CA GLY A 454 -8.88 19.84 18.99
C GLY A 454 -9.97 19.01 19.67
N VAL A 455 -10.41 17.88 19.07
CA VAL A 455 -11.43 17.00 19.66
C VAL A 455 -10.85 15.61 19.95
N ALA A 456 -10.83 15.24 21.24
CA ALA A 456 -10.56 13.88 21.67
C ALA A 456 -11.68 12.95 21.17
N PHE A 457 -11.38 11.67 21.01
CA PHE A 457 -12.38 10.62 20.84
C PHE A 457 -13.22 10.54 22.12
N GLU A 458 -14.22 11.39 22.22
CA GLU A 458 -15.24 11.24 23.25
C GLU A 458 -16.10 10.03 22.85
N PRO A 459 -16.46 9.14 23.79
CA PRO A 459 -17.53 8.18 23.58
C PRO A 459 -18.71 8.88 22.94
N ILE A 460 -19.43 8.22 22.03
CA ILE A 460 -20.73 8.71 21.59
C ILE A 460 -21.63 8.75 22.84
N TYR A 461 -21.71 9.91 23.49
CA TYR A 461 -22.60 10.15 24.61
C TYR A 461 -23.98 10.41 24.03
N LEU A 462 -24.87 9.44 24.20
CA LEU A 462 -26.29 9.71 24.12
C LEU A 462 -26.66 10.40 25.44
N TYR A 463 -26.98 11.69 25.35
CA TYR A 463 -27.44 12.48 26.49
C TYR A 463 -28.72 11.85 27.04
N TYR A 464 -28.75 11.60 28.34
CA TYR A 464 -29.98 11.27 29.06
C TYR A 464 -30.12 12.30 30.18
N ASP A 465 -31.17 13.12 30.10
CA ASP A 465 -31.63 14.00 31.18
C ASP A 465 -30.56 14.98 31.74
N GLY A 466 -29.66 15.48 30.88
CA GLY A 466 -28.67 16.49 31.25
C GLY A 466 -27.56 16.02 32.20
N ARG A 467 -27.28 14.71 32.31
CA ARG A 467 -26.19 14.17 33.15
C ARG A 467 -25.15 13.39 32.33
N VAL A 468 -23.87 13.66 32.59
CA VAL A 468 -22.72 12.95 31.99
C VAL A 468 -22.37 11.73 32.85
N TYR A 469 -22.22 10.56 32.23
CA TYR A 469 -21.79 9.33 32.89
C TYR A 469 -20.27 9.22 32.91
N HIS A 470 -19.65 9.26 34.10
CA HIS A 470 -18.24 8.91 34.29
C HIS A 470 -18.10 7.66 35.16
N ASN A 471 -17.37 6.66 34.64
CA ASN A 471 -16.67 5.62 35.40
C ASN A 471 -17.46 4.92 36.54
N GLY A 472 -18.73 4.57 36.31
CA GLY A 472 -19.48 3.64 37.17
C GLY A 472 -19.82 4.13 38.59
N ILE A 473 -19.67 5.41 38.92
CA ILE A 473 -20.07 5.96 40.23
C ILE A 473 -21.02 7.14 40.04
N PHE A 474 -22.17 7.09 40.71
CA PHE A 474 -23.17 8.17 40.75
C PHE A 474 -22.62 9.38 41.51
N ASP A 475 -22.48 10.54 40.85
CA ASP A 475 -22.36 11.84 41.52
C ASP A 475 -23.38 12.83 40.91
N PRO A 476 -24.32 13.39 41.70
CA PRO A 476 -25.35 14.30 41.20
C PRO A 476 -24.86 15.75 41.18
N VAL A 477 -24.42 16.25 40.01
CA VAL A 477 -24.32 17.70 39.78
C VAL A 477 -25.07 18.10 38.51
N THR A 478 -25.99 19.06 38.67
CA THR A 478 -26.85 19.68 37.66
C THR A 478 -26.10 20.66 36.77
N LEU A 479 -26.34 20.66 35.45
CA LEU A 479 -26.00 21.78 34.57
C LEU A 479 -27.03 22.01 33.44
N HIS A 480 -27.52 23.25 33.41
CA HIS A 480 -28.21 23.91 32.31
C HIS A 480 -27.24 24.15 31.14
N ASP A 481 -27.68 23.93 29.89
CA ASP A 481 -27.75 25.01 28.88
C ASP A 481 -28.53 24.54 27.64
N VAL A 482 -29.61 25.26 27.31
CA VAL A 482 -30.36 25.12 26.05
C VAL A 482 -30.33 26.48 25.38
N VAL A 483 -29.72 26.57 24.19
CA VAL A 483 -29.57 27.84 23.46
C VAL A 483 -30.90 28.24 22.83
N LYS A 484 -31.25 29.52 22.99
CA LYS A 484 -32.37 30.19 22.31
C LYS A 484 -31.87 31.04 21.15
N ASP A 485 -32.71 31.27 20.15
CA ASP A 485 -32.38 32.21 19.07
C ASP A 485 -32.34 33.68 19.57
N SER A 486 -31.94 34.60 18.69
CA SER A 486 -31.84 36.03 18.97
C SER A 486 -33.17 36.72 19.36
N ASN A 487 -34.29 36.01 19.27
CA ASN A 487 -35.62 36.47 19.67
C ASN A 487 -36.19 35.70 20.89
N ASN A 488 -35.40 34.84 21.54
CA ASN A 488 -35.74 34.15 22.79
C ASN A 488 -36.93 33.16 22.67
N ASN A 489 -37.25 32.68 21.47
CA ASN A 489 -38.28 31.67 21.20
C ASN A 489 -37.67 30.27 21.01
N TRP A 490 -38.45 29.24 21.38
CA TRP A 490 -38.16 27.84 21.08
C TRP A 490 -38.72 27.53 19.69
N VAL A 491 -37.88 27.28 18.69
CA VAL A 491 -38.32 26.98 17.32
C VAL A 491 -38.12 25.49 17.00
N ASP A 492 -39.23 24.79 16.78
CA ASP A 492 -39.29 23.48 16.13
C ASP A 492 -39.21 23.68 14.60
N GLN A 493 -38.20 23.10 13.95
CA GLN A 493 -38.01 23.19 12.50
C GLN A 493 -38.53 21.92 11.80
N THR A 494 -39.76 22.00 11.30
CA THR A 494 -40.23 21.24 10.14
C THR A 494 -39.32 21.50 8.93
N ASN A 495 -38.80 20.41 8.34
CA ASN A 495 -37.92 20.27 7.17
C ASN A 495 -36.41 20.12 7.46
N GLY A 496 -35.91 18.88 7.37
CA GLY A 496 -34.55 18.58 6.91
C GLY A 496 -33.54 18.18 7.97
N HIS A 497 -33.29 16.87 8.06
CA HIS A 497 -31.98 16.22 8.20
C HIS A 497 -30.91 16.99 8.99
N ILE A 498 -30.79 16.74 10.30
CA ILE A 498 -29.52 16.96 11.00
C ILE A 498 -29.28 15.81 11.97
N PHE A 499 -28.35 14.94 11.61
CA PHE A 499 -27.58 14.22 12.61
C PHE A 499 -26.99 15.27 13.54
N TYR A 500 -27.35 15.25 14.83
CA TYR A 500 -26.39 15.65 15.84
C TYR A 500 -25.30 14.56 15.85
N THR A 501 -24.44 14.56 14.83
CA THR A 501 -23.04 14.33 15.11
C THR A 501 -22.67 15.40 16.12
N PRO A 502 -22.31 15.08 17.38
CA PRO A 502 -21.82 16.12 18.28
C PRO A 502 -20.78 16.94 17.53
N ALA A 503 -20.85 18.27 17.65
CA ALA A 503 -19.84 19.16 17.09
C ALA A 503 -18.46 18.63 17.49
N GLY A 504 -17.72 18.05 16.52
CA GLY A 504 -16.48 17.34 16.81
C GLY A 504 -16.32 15.90 16.27
N THR A 505 -17.30 15.27 15.63
CA THR A 505 -17.02 13.97 14.98
C THR A 505 -16.21 14.17 13.68
N PRO A 506 -15.22 13.30 13.39
CA PRO A 506 -14.45 13.35 12.14
C PRO A 506 -15.36 13.29 10.91
N ALA A 507 -15.01 14.00 9.84
CA ALA A 507 -15.65 13.82 8.55
C ALA A 507 -15.17 12.46 7.98
N ASN A 508 -15.95 11.41 8.24
CA ASN A 508 -15.62 10.05 7.84
C ASN A 508 -15.89 9.84 6.35
N VAL A 509 -14.92 9.28 5.63
CA VAL A 509 -15.18 8.70 4.31
C VAL A 509 -15.93 7.37 4.44
N GLY A 510 -16.41 6.76 3.36
CA GLY A 510 -17.04 5.43 3.41
C GLY A 510 -18.43 5.37 2.81
N ALA A 511 -19.26 4.45 3.30
CA ALA A 511 -20.56 4.12 2.73
C ALA A 511 -21.65 4.09 3.80
N THR A 512 -22.78 4.76 3.53
CA THR A 512 -23.88 4.87 4.49
C THR A 512 -25.24 4.62 3.84
N THR A 513 -26.19 4.13 4.63
CA THR A 513 -27.61 4.10 4.28
C THR A 513 -28.42 4.77 5.37
N VAL A 514 -29.28 5.71 4.98
CA VAL A 514 -30.17 6.47 5.86
C VAL A 514 -31.62 6.10 5.55
N LEU A 515 -32.38 5.78 6.59
CA LEU A 515 -33.78 5.35 6.53
C LEU A 515 -34.64 6.28 7.39
N SER A 516 -35.72 6.85 6.85
CA SER A 516 -36.61 7.77 7.60
C SER A 516 -38.07 7.29 7.72
N GLY A 517 -38.35 6.01 7.48
CA GLY A 517 -39.66 5.42 7.74
C GLY A 517 -39.56 3.92 8.06
N ASP A 518 -40.73 3.28 8.17
CA ASP A 518 -40.83 1.85 8.53
C ASP A 518 -40.07 0.96 7.54
N LEU A 519 -39.36 -0.02 8.08
CA LEU A 519 -38.66 -1.05 7.33
C LEU A 519 -39.34 -2.40 7.61
N THR A 520 -39.99 -2.98 6.61
CA THR A 520 -40.71 -4.25 6.75
C THR A 520 -40.26 -5.26 5.71
N ASN A 521 -39.95 -6.50 6.11
CA ASN A 521 -39.58 -7.59 5.20
C ASN A 521 -38.52 -7.18 4.17
N SER A 522 -37.52 -6.41 4.61
CA SER A 522 -36.57 -5.74 3.71
C SER A 522 -35.12 -6.05 4.11
N SER A 523 -34.20 -5.86 3.16
CA SER A 523 -32.77 -6.09 3.35
C SER A 523 -31.98 -4.81 3.11
N VAL A 524 -31.13 -4.44 4.06
CA VAL A 524 -30.23 -3.29 3.96
C VAL A 524 -28.80 -3.74 4.26
N ALA A 525 -27.86 -3.45 3.35
CA ALA A 525 -26.49 -3.91 3.44
C ALA A 525 -25.48 -2.80 3.13
N VAL A 526 -24.47 -2.67 3.99
CA VAL A 526 -23.25 -1.90 3.81
C VAL A 526 -22.09 -2.87 4.06
N ASN A 527 -21.84 -3.72 3.07
CA ASN A 527 -20.95 -4.87 3.20
C ASN A 527 -19.76 -4.81 2.24
N GLY A 528 -18.60 -5.30 2.70
CA GLY A 528 -17.44 -5.50 1.82
C GLY A 528 -16.85 -4.21 1.26
N ASN A 529 -17.10 -3.06 1.89
CA ASN A 529 -16.52 -1.78 1.46
C ASN A 529 -15.08 -1.68 1.95
N SER A 530 -14.26 -0.93 1.23
CA SER A 530 -12.82 -0.77 1.51
C SER A 530 -12.41 0.70 1.53
N ALA A 531 -11.68 1.09 2.58
CA ALA A 531 -11.01 2.38 2.69
C ALA A 531 -9.50 2.17 2.90
N LEU A 532 -8.70 2.52 1.90
CA LEU A 532 -7.27 2.22 1.81
C LEU A 532 -6.46 3.51 1.69
N GLY A 533 -5.54 3.74 2.62
CA GLY A 533 -4.50 4.75 2.50
C GLY A 533 -3.12 4.10 2.46
N SER A 534 -2.23 4.53 1.57
CA SER A 534 -0.82 4.13 1.60
C SER A 534 0.09 5.29 1.20
N SER A 535 1.06 5.60 2.06
CA SER A 535 2.17 6.52 1.82
C SER A 535 3.49 5.75 1.83
N VAL A 536 4.30 5.90 0.79
CA VAL A 536 5.60 5.22 0.68
C VAL A 536 6.66 6.20 0.18
N ASN A 537 7.77 6.38 0.91
CA ASN A 537 8.86 7.20 0.38
C ASN A 537 9.57 6.47 -0.76
N ASN A 538 10.25 5.35 -0.48
CA ASN A 538 11.01 4.61 -1.48
C ASN A 538 10.43 3.20 -1.67
N SER A 539 10.11 2.84 -2.92
CA SER A 539 9.59 1.52 -3.29
C SER A 539 10.36 0.93 -4.47
N ALA A 540 10.98 -0.23 -4.28
CA ALA A 540 11.79 -0.89 -5.29
C ALA A 540 11.41 -2.37 -5.48
N ALA A 541 11.29 -2.79 -6.74
CA ALA A 541 11.19 -4.19 -7.14
C ALA A 541 12.26 -4.51 -8.19
N ASN A 542 13.25 -5.33 -7.84
CA ASN A 542 14.39 -5.65 -8.69
C ASN A 542 14.45 -7.15 -8.96
N THR A 543 14.52 -7.53 -10.23
CA THR A 543 14.69 -8.93 -10.66
C THR A 543 15.87 -9.04 -11.62
N LEU A 544 16.83 -9.89 -11.28
CA LEU A 544 17.93 -10.31 -12.14
C LEU A 544 17.87 -11.83 -12.33
N ALA A 545 17.78 -12.28 -13.58
CA ALA A 545 17.67 -13.69 -13.92
C ALA A 545 18.66 -14.08 -15.02
N VAL A 546 19.41 -15.16 -14.79
CA VAL A 546 20.30 -15.78 -15.76
C VAL A 546 19.92 -17.26 -15.91
N SER A 547 19.68 -17.69 -17.14
CA SER A 547 19.27 -19.07 -17.42
C SER A 547 20.04 -19.67 -18.61
N ALA A 548 20.53 -20.90 -18.46
CA ALA A 548 21.23 -21.57 -19.55
C ALA A 548 21.03 -23.09 -19.57
N THR A 549 21.51 -23.77 -20.60
CA THR A 549 21.85 -25.20 -20.46
C THR A 549 23.21 -25.33 -19.78
N SER A 550 24.19 -24.56 -20.24
CA SER A 550 25.53 -24.43 -19.68
C SER A 550 25.78 -22.98 -19.28
N LEU A 551 25.99 -22.73 -17.99
CA LEU A 551 26.30 -21.42 -17.45
C LEU A 551 27.72 -21.39 -16.89
N SER A 552 28.50 -20.38 -17.26
CA SER A 552 29.88 -20.19 -16.79
C SER A 552 30.12 -18.72 -16.45
N GLY A 553 30.93 -18.45 -15.43
CA GLY A 553 31.38 -17.10 -15.07
C GLY A 553 32.43 -16.55 -16.03
N THR A 554 32.86 -15.31 -15.80
CA THR A 554 33.94 -14.66 -16.54
C THR A 554 35.14 -14.36 -15.62
N GLY A 555 36.37 -14.38 -16.16
CA GLY A 555 37.56 -13.79 -15.50
C GLY A 555 38.08 -14.42 -14.18
N GLU A 556 39.03 -13.73 -13.53
CA GLU A 556 39.81 -14.18 -12.33
C GLU A 556 39.12 -13.94 -10.98
N ASN A 557 37.82 -13.64 -10.93
CA ASN A 557 37.19 -13.30 -9.66
C ASN A 557 37.18 -14.54 -8.74
N SER A 558 37.71 -14.44 -7.52
CA SER A 558 37.76 -15.62 -6.64
C SER A 558 36.37 -16.00 -6.13
N ARG A 559 35.52 -15.04 -5.71
CA ARG A 559 34.18 -15.30 -5.06
C ARG A 559 33.18 -14.14 -5.29
N ALA A 560 31.94 -14.21 -4.84
CA ALA A 560 31.06 -13.05 -4.64
C ALA A 560 31.49 -12.21 -3.40
N TYR A 561 31.49 -10.89 -3.50
CA TYR A 561 31.90 -9.94 -2.45
C TYR A 561 30.88 -8.83 -2.30
N ILE A 562 30.46 -8.59 -1.06
CA ILE A 562 29.62 -7.46 -0.70
C ILE A 562 30.30 -6.68 0.42
N ALA A 563 30.46 -5.37 0.20
CA ALA A 563 30.93 -4.40 1.18
C ALA A 563 30.09 -3.12 1.09
N GLN A 564 30.40 -2.12 1.93
CA GLN A 564 29.66 -0.86 1.93
C GLN A 564 29.63 -0.21 0.54
N GLY A 565 28.42 -0.06 0.00
CA GLY A 565 28.16 0.58 -1.30
C GLY A 565 28.56 -0.26 -2.53
N THR A 566 29.40 -1.29 -2.39
CA THR A 566 29.95 -2.07 -3.51
C THR A 566 29.52 -3.53 -3.46
N THR A 567 29.04 -4.05 -4.59
CA THR A 567 28.75 -5.48 -4.78
C THR A 567 29.50 -5.98 -6.02
N GLN A 568 30.18 -7.12 -5.90
CA GLN A 568 31.03 -7.70 -6.94
C GLN A 568 30.78 -9.20 -7.08
N ALA A 569 30.36 -9.63 -8.26
CA ALA A 569 30.12 -11.02 -8.65
C ALA A 569 29.96 -11.06 -10.18
N ASP A 570 29.77 -12.22 -10.79
CA ASP A 570 29.46 -12.26 -12.23
C ASP A 570 28.03 -11.72 -12.46
N ASN A 571 27.12 -12.06 -11.55
CA ASN A 571 25.78 -11.49 -11.49
C ASN A 571 25.62 -10.69 -10.19
N SER A 572 25.45 -9.38 -10.32
CA SER A 572 25.37 -8.46 -9.18
C SER A 572 24.04 -7.70 -9.15
N LEU A 573 23.38 -7.70 -8.00
CA LEU A 573 22.18 -6.91 -7.73
C LEU A 573 22.41 -6.05 -6.49
N THR A 574 22.30 -4.73 -6.63
CA THR A 574 22.37 -3.78 -5.52
C THR A 574 21.12 -2.91 -5.47
N ASN A 575 20.49 -2.87 -4.29
CA ASN A 575 19.43 -1.94 -3.99
C ASN A 575 19.85 -1.05 -2.81
N LEU A 576 19.85 0.27 -3.02
CA LEU A 576 20.07 1.29 -2.00
C LEU A 576 18.84 2.19 -1.91
N GLN A 577 18.28 2.33 -0.71
CA GLN A 577 17.23 3.31 -0.44
C GLN A 577 17.61 4.16 0.77
N VAL A 578 17.51 5.48 0.62
CA VAL A 578 17.90 6.45 1.65
C VAL A 578 16.78 7.44 1.91
N LEU A 579 16.51 7.73 3.19
CA LEU A 579 15.62 8.80 3.64
C LEU A 579 16.37 9.80 4.51
N ASP A 580 16.23 11.09 4.20
CA ASP A 580 16.83 12.16 5.00
C ASP A 580 15.99 12.52 6.24
N THR A 581 16.51 13.44 7.06
CA THR A 581 15.89 13.87 8.32
C THR A 581 14.60 14.65 8.16
N ASP A 582 14.38 15.25 6.99
CA ASP A 582 13.26 16.14 6.73
C ASP A 582 12.10 15.38 6.08
N SER A 583 12.35 14.15 5.62
CA SER A 583 11.34 13.25 5.08
C SER A 583 10.31 12.77 6.13
N SER A 584 9.10 12.51 5.64
CA SER A 584 8.06 11.83 6.42
C SER A 584 7.17 10.94 5.54
N SER A 585 6.58 9.91 6.18
CA SER A 585 5.51 9.10 5.59
C SER A 585 4.31 9.12 6.52
N THR A 586 3.22 9.74 6.08
CA THR A 586 2.01 9.92 6.89
C THR A 586 0.75 9.45 6.17
N THR A 587 0.14 8.39 6.68
CA THR A 587 -1.19 7.96 6.25
C THR A 587 -2.21 8.12 7.35
N ASN A 588 -3.34 8.76 7.04
CA ASN A 588 -4.50 8.82 7.94
C ASN A 588 -5.77 8.43 7.20
N VAL A 589 -6.47 7.44 7.75
CA VAL A 589 -7.75 6.94 7.22
C VAL A 589 -8.82 7.09 8.29
N TYR A 590 -9.90 7.79 7.95
CA TYR A 590 -11.09 7.96 8.78
C TYR A 590 -12.31 7.48 8.00
N ALA A 591 -12.82 6.27 8.27
CA ALA A 591 -13.98 5.73 7.57
C ALA A 591 -15.17 5.41 8.47
N GLY A 592 -16.37 5.50 7.89
CA GLY A 592 -17.66 5.24 8.50
C GLY A 592 -18.50 4.32 7.62
N PHE A 593 -19.02 3.25 8.22
CA PHE A 593 -19.91 2.30 7.58
C PHE A 593 -21.20 2.18 8.39
N ALA A 594 -22.33 2.53 7.80
CA ALA A 594 -23.52 2.81 8.63
C ALA A 594 -24.84 2.43 8.00
N ILE A 595 -25.75 1.92 8.82
CA ILE A 595 -27.19 1.86 8.54
C ILE A 595 -27.90 2.61 9.67
N GLY A 596 -28.35 3.84 9.38
CA GLY A 596 -29.07 4.66 10.33
C GLY A 596 -30.56 4.67 10.04
N GLN A 597 -31.39 4.32 11.03
CA GLN A 597 -32.83 4.59 11.01
C GLN A 597 -33.16 5.81 11.88
N TYR A 598 -33.84 6.78 11.29
CA TYR A 598 -34.24 8.04 11.92
C TYR A 598 -35.67 7.96 12.48
N GLN A 599 -36.61 7.39 11.72
CA GLN A 599 -38.02 7.23 12.11
C GLN A 599 -38.54 5.88 11.63
N GLY A 600 -39.60 5.38 12.27
CA GLY A 600 -40.30 4.15 11.90
C GLY A 600 -39.75 2.88 12.57
N ASP A 601 -40.50 1.80 12.48
CA ASP A 601 -40.16 0.51 13.09
C ASP A 601 -39.34 -0.37 12.13
N VAL A 602 -38.44 -1.20 12.65
CA VAL A 602 -37.77 -2.28 11.89
C VAL A 602 -38.47 -3.60 12.20
N THR A 603 -39.12 -4.20 11.20
CA THR A 603 -39.89 -5.45 11.34
C THR A 603 -39.50 -6.47 10.27
N ASP A 604 -39.28 -7.73 10.66
CA ASP A 604 -38.98 -8.86 9.78
C ASP A 604 -37.85 -8.58 8.75
N SER A 605 -36.85 -7.78 9.14
CA SER A 605 -35.87 -7.21 8.21
C SER A 605 -34.43 -7.61 8.55
N LYS A 606 -33.53 -7.45 7.57
CA LYS A 606 -32.10 -7.72 7.73
C LYS A 606 -31.27 -6.46 7.55
N LEU A 607 -30.47 -6.10 8.54
CA LEU A 607 -29.51 -5.00 8.49
C LEU A 607 -28.10 -5.57 8.64
N SER A 608 -27.18 -5.23 7.74
CA SER A 608 -25.83 -5.77 7.75
C SER A 608 -24.79 -4.68 7.47
N VAL A 609 -23.91 -4.44 8.43
CA VAL A 609 -22.66 -3.66 8.26
C VAL A 609 -21.50 -4.61 8.49
N ALA A 610 -21.10 -5.33 7.45
CA ALA A 610 -20.22 -6.48 7.61
C ALA A 610 -19.07 -6.54 6.60
N ASN A 611 -17.96 -7.14 7.03
CA ASN A 611 -16.77 -7.37 6.21
C ASN A 611 -16.20 -6.09 5.58
N ASN A 612 -16.43 -4.92 6.18
CA ASN A 612 -15.81 -3.68 5.72
C ASN A 612 -14.36 -3.63 6.20
N THR A 613 -13.46 -3.19 5.33
CA THR A 613 -12.01 -3.18 5.59
C THR A 613 -11.49 -1.75 5.53
N GLN A 614 -10.77 -1.36 6.56
CA GLN A 614 -10.01 -0.12 6.59
C GLN A 614 -8.54 -0.43 6.83
N PHE A 615 -7.67 0.14 6.00
CA PHE A 615 -6.23 -0.11 6.04
C PHE A 615 -5.46 1.19 5.80
N ALA A 616 -4.66 1.60 6.79
CA ALA A 616 -3.69 2.68 6.69
C ALA A 616 -2.27 2.08 6.68
N GLU A 617 -1.46 2.42 5.69
CA GLU A 617 -0.08 1.97 5.58
C GLU A 617 0.87 3.15 5.38
N SER A 618 1.93 3.22 6.17
CA SER A 618 3.00 4.21 6.02
C SER A 618 4.34 3.50 6.03
N LEU A 619 5.02 3.53 4.90
CA LEU A 619 6.33 2.91 4.73
C LEU A 619 7.37 3.98 4.42
N GLY A 620 8.56 3.84 5.01
CA GLY A 620 9.74 4.56 4.58
C GLY A 620 10.33 3.90 3.33
N ASN A 621 11.29 3.02 3.54
CA ASN A 621 11.94 2.21 2.49
C ASN A 621 11.28 0.84 2.38
N SER A 622 10.90 0.45 1.16
CA SER A 622 10.37 -0.89 0.84
C SER A 622 11.05 -1.47 -0.39
N ALA A 623 11.61 -2.68 -0.26
CA ALA A 623 12.35 -3.33 -1.34
C ALA A 623 12.00 -4.82 -1.48
N THR A 624 11.82 -5.27 -2.72
CA THR A 624 11.78 -6.69 -3.10
C THR A 624 12.86 -6.96 -4.14
N ASN A 625 13.84 -7.80 -3.80
CA ASN A 625 14.98 -8.11 -4.67
C ASN A 625 15.05 -9.61 -4.94
N LYS A 626 15.18 -9.98 -6.21
CA LYS A 626 15.31 -11.37 -6.66
C LYS A 626 16.50 -11.51 -7.61
N LEU A 627 17.43 -12.40 -7.28
CA LEU A 627 18.52 -12.83 -8.15
C LEU A 627 18.42 -14.34 -8.36
N SER A 628 18.47 -14.80 -9.61
CA SER A 628 18.41 -16.22 -9.94
C SER A 628 19.39 -16.62 -11.04
N SER A 629 20.14 -17.69 -10.80
CA SER A 629 21.02 -18.35 -11.78
C SER A 629 20.62 -19.82 -11.91
N THR A 630 20.19 -20.23 -13.10
CA THR A 630 19.65 -21.58 -13.33
C THR A 630 20.28 -22.20 -14.56
N ALA A 631 20.81 -23.42 -14.46
CA ALA A 631 21.29 -24.14 -15.63
C ALA A 631 21.19 -25.67 -15.48
N THR A 632 21.38 -26.42 -16.57
CA THR A 632 21.64 -27.87 -16.43
C THR A 632 22.99 -28.08 -15.78
N ASP A 633 24.03 -27.35 -16.22
CA ASP A 633 25.36 -27.35 -15.62
C ASP A 633 25.77 -25.91 -15.25
N VAL A 634 25.98 -25.65 -13.96
CA VAL A 634 26.44 -24.37 -13.43
C VAL A 634 27.94 -24.48 -13.14
N GLY A 635 28.74 -23.91 -14.04
CA GLY A 635 30.20 -23.90 -14.01
C GLY A 635 30.88 -24.87 -14.97
N ASP A 636 30.33 -25.13 -16.16
CA ASP A 636 31.09 -25.74 -17.26
C ASP A 636 32.23 -24.78 -17.66
N GLY A 637 33.44 -25.04 -17.17
CA GLY A 637 34.57 -24.10 -17.21
C GLY A 637 34.78 -23.33 -15.91
N ILE A 638 34.66 -22.01 -15.93
CA ILE A 638 34.78 -21.16 -14.73
C ILE A 638 33.40 -21.10 -14.04
N ALA A 639 33.33 -21.43 -12.75
CA ALA A 639 32.10 -21.37 -11.98
C ALA A 639 31.54 -19.93 -11.91
N PRO A 640 30.24 -19.70 -12.10
CA PRO A 640 29.64 -18.38 -11.93
C PRO A 640 29.42 -18.02 -10.46
N THR A 641 29.35 -16.74 -10.15
CA THR A 641 29.01 -16.21 -8.82
C THR A 641 27.92 -15.17 -8.85
N ASP A 642 27.18 -15.11 -7.75
CA ASP A 642 26.04 -14.22 -7.58
C ASP A 642 26.14 -13.44 -6.28
N ALA A 643 25.85 -12.14 -6.34
CA ALA A 643 25.78 -11.29 -5.16
C ALA A 643 24.52 -10.42 -5.18
N LEU A 644 23.76 -10.46 -4.08
CA LEU A 644 22.59 -9.62 -3.84
C LEU A 644 22.82 -8.80 -2.58
N SER A 645 22.80 -7.47 -2.71
CA SER A 645 22.90 -6.53 -1.60
C SER A 645 21.66 -5.63 -1.52
N ASN A 646 21.03 -5.61 -0.35
CA ASN A 646 19.95 -4.68 -0.03
C ASN A 646 20.36 -3.81 1.15
N ARG A 647 20.49 -2.50 0.93
CA ARG A 647 20.78 -1.51 1.96
C ARG A 647 19.64 -0.51 2.05
N GLN A 648 19.06 -0.36 3.23
CA GLN A 648 18.05 0.66 3.51
C GLN A 648 18.49 1.49 4.72
N ASP A 649 18.62 2.79 4.52
CA ASP A 649 19.06 3.75 5.54
C ASP A 649 17.98 4.81 5.69
N ALA A 650 17.47 5.03 6.89
CA ALA A 650 16.34 5.92 7.08
C ALA A 650 16.43 6.69 8.38
N ASN A 651 16.15 7.99 8.31
CA ASN A 651 15.94 8.85 9.46
C ASN A 651 14.67 9.67 9.28
N THR A 652 13.51 9.05 9.47
CA THR A 652 12.21 9.62 9.07
C THR A 652 11.17 9.47 10.18
N ALA A 653 10.14 10.31 10.14
CA ALA A 653 8.91 10.07 10.88
C ALA A 653 7.94 9.21 10.06
N ILE A 654 7.48 8.11 10.63
CA ILE A 654 6.43 7.26 10.06
C ILE A 654 5.19 7.35 10.94
N THR A 655 4.07 7.82 10.37
CA THR A 655 2.79 7.94 11.08
C THR A 655 1.67 7.27 10.31
N SER A 656 1.13 6.18 10.85
CA SER A 656 -0.04 5.48 10.30
C SER A 656 -1.22 5.56 11.26
N GLY A 657 -2.27 6.29 10.89
CA GLY A 657 -3.52 6.43 11.66
C GLY A 657 -4.72 5.81 10.95
N SER A 658 -5.48 4.97 11.65
CA SER A 658 -6.68 4.35 11.11
C SER A 658 -7.84 4.37 12.11
N THR A 659 -8.86 5.16 11.82
CA THR A 659 -10.08 5.29 12.63
C THR A 659 -11.30 4.77 11.87
N LEU A 660 -11.92 3.70 12.37
CA LEU A 660 -13.14 3.11 11.81
C LEU A 660 -14.34 3.37 12.72
N THR A 661 -15.47 3.75 12.14
CA THR A 661 -16.77 3.74 12.81
C THR A 661 -17.73 2.82 12.07
N ALA A 662 -18.46 1.98 12.81
CA ALA A 662 -19.51 1.16 12.23
C ALA A 662 -20.75 1.12 13.14
N HIS A 663 -21.93 1.32 12.55
CA HIS A 663 -23.17 1.30 13.33
C HIS A 663 -24.40 0.84 12.53
N ALA A 664 -25.36 0.27 13.25
CA ALA A 664 -26.67 -0.12 12.74
C ALA A 664 -27.74 0.11 13.81
N THR A 665 -28.99 0.38 13.39
CA THR A 665 -30.13 0.43 14.32
C THR A 665 -30.38 -0.95 14.93
N ALA A 666 -30.47 -1.01 16.26
CA ALA A 666 -30.71 -2.28 16.96
C ALA A 666 -32.19 -2.55 17.26
N SER A 667 -32.97 -1.51 17.54
CA SER A 667 -34.38 -1.67 17.95
C SER A 667 -35.20 -2.27 16.81
N SER A 668 -35.83 -3.43 17.05
CA SER A 668 -36.49 -4.19 15.98
C SER A 668 -37.36 -5.35 16.48
N THR A 669 -38.29 -5.79 15.64
CA THR A 669 -39.10 -7.01 15.81
C THR A 669 -38.83 -8.00 14.66
N GLY A 670 -38.64 -9.28 14.94
CA GLY A 670 -38.47 -10.33 13.91
C GLY A 670 -37.22 -10.19 13.04
N SER A 671 -36.26 -9.32 13.42
CA SER A 671 -35.21 -8.81 12.53
C SER A 671 -33.81 -9.29 12.92
N ASN A 672 -32.91 -9.32 11.94
CA ASN A 672 -31.51 -9.70 12.12
C ASN A 672 -30.58 -8.52 11.79
N ILE A 673 -29.86 -8.03 12.80
CA ILE A 673 -28.89 -6.94 12.68
C ILE A 673 -27.48 -7.48 12.92
N ALA A 674 -26.55 -7.19 12.02
CA ALA A 674 -25.15 -7.61 12.13
C ALA A 674 -24.19 -6.44 11.88
N ILE A 675 -23.28 -6.21 12.82
CA ILE A 675 -22.07 -5.39 12.67
C ILE A 675 -20.88 -6.32 12.86
N SER A 676 -20.50 -7.06 11.82
CA SER A 676 -19.62 -8.23 11.97
C SER A 676 -18.50 -8.33 10.95
N GLY A 677 -17.35 -8.85 11.35
CA GLY A 677 -16.21 -9.07 10.45
C GLY A 677 -15.57 -7.78 9.93
N ASN A 678 -15.85 -6.62 10.52
CA ASN A 678 -15.21 -5.37 10.11
C ASN A 678 -13.76 -5.34 10.60
N SER A 679 -12.83 -4.93 9.74
CA SER A 679 -11.39 -4.91 10.01
C SER A 679 -10.85 -3.49 9.91
N ASN A 680 -10.05 -3.09 10.89
CA ASN A 680 -9.37 -1.80 10.93
C ASN A 680 -7.88 -2.02 11.23
N THR A 681 -7.00 -1.58 10.34
CA THR A 681 -5.56 -1.80 10.46
C THR A 681 -4.77 -0.52 10.20
N ALA A 682 -3.79 -0.24 11.06
CA ALA A 682 -2.74 0.76 10.85
C ALA A 682 -1.38 0.07 10.85
N LEU A 683 -0.58 0.26 9.81
CA LEU A 683 0.74 -0.33 9.63
C LEU A 683 1.79 0.76 9.36
N GLY A 684 2.76 0.92 10.26
CA GLY A 684 3.91 1.81 10.09
C GLY A 684 5.22 1.02 10.05
N VAL A 685 6.05 1.21 9.01
CA VAL A 685 7.37 0.55 8.92
C VAL A 685 8.44 1.49 8.38
N VAL A 686 9.60 1.59 9.04
CA VAL A 686 10.73 2.38 8.51
C VAL A 686 11.39 1.67 7.33
N ASN A 687 11.88 0.44 7.54
CA ASN A 687 12.53 -0.35 6.50
C ASN A 687 11.87 -1.72 6.36
N ASN A 688 11.43 -2.06 5.14
CA ASN A 688 10.82 -3.33 4.79
C ASN A 688 11.58 -3.97 3.61
N GLY A 689 12.11 -5.17 3.80
CA GLY A 689 12.94 -5.85 2.80
C GLY A 689 12.51 -7.30 2.56
N SER A 690 12.48 -7.72 1.29
CA SER A 690 12.35 -9.12 0.89
C SER A 690 13.41 -9.45 -0.15
N ASN A 691 14.31 -10.37 0.18
CA ASN A 691 15.46 -10.70 -0.67
C ASN A 691 15.50 -12.19 -0.95
N THR A 692 15.61 -12.57 -2.22
CA THR A 692 15.73 -13.97 -2.66
C THR A 692 16.89 -14.12 -3.63
N LEU A 693 17.86 -14.99 -3.29
CA LEU A 693 18.92 -15.44 -4.18
C LEU A 693 18.76 -16.96 -4.40
N THR A 694 18.62 -17.38 -5.66
CA THR A 694 18.40 -18.80 -6.02
C THR A 694 19.38 -19.26 -7.09
N VAL A 695 20.13 -20.31 -6.78
CA VAL A 695 21.02 -21.00 -7.71
C VAL A 695 20.61 -22.45 -7.84
N SER A 696 20.45 -22.94 -9.07
CA SER A 696 20.16 -24.35 -9.31
C SER A 696 20.79 -24.94 -10.57
N GLY A 697 21.16 -26.23 -10.47
CA GLY A 697 21.54 -27.05 -11.61
C GLY A 697 21.79 -28.52 -11.28
N THR A 698 22.31 -29.29 -12.24
CA THR A 698 22.75 -30.68 -12.03
C THR A 698 24.02 -30.68 -11.20
N ASP A 699 25.03 -30.00 -11.70
CA ASP A 699 26.26 -29.69 -10.97
C ASP A 699 26.37 -28.18 -10.73
N VAL A 700 26.72 -27.82 -9.51
CA VAL A 700 27.02 -26.45 -9.08
C VAL A 700 28.47 -26.41 -8.63
N ALA A 701 29.35 -25.88 -9.48
CA ALA A 701 30.79 -25.87 -9.25
C ALA A 701 31.25 -24.80 -8.25
N ASN A 702 32.43 -25.00 -7.68
CA ASN A 702 33.13 -24.05 -6.81
C ASN A 702 34.00 -23.09 -7.64
N ARG A 703 34.01 -21.80 -7.29
CA ARG A 703 35.03 -20.87 -7.78
C ARG A 703 36.20 -20.83 -6.79
N GLY A 704 37.11 -21.78 -6.91
CA GLY A 704 38.25 -21.90 -5.99
C GLY A 704 39.17 -20.65 -6.01
N GLY A 705 39.22 -19.91 -4.91
CA GLY A 705 40.22 -18.87 -4.67
C GLY A 705 40.00 -18.13 -3.34
N ASP A 706 41.07 -17.92 -2.58
CA ASP A 706 41.02 -17.09 -1.37
C ASP A 706 41.02 -15.61 -1.78
N ARG A 707 40.03 -14.86 -1.29
CA ARG A 707 40.20 -13.41 -1.11
C ARG A 707 40.57 -13.19 0.35
N GLY A 708 41.57 -12.34 0.60
CA GLY A 708 41.98 -11.99 1.96
C GLY A 708 40.79 -11.47 2.77
N PHE A 709 40.65 -11.96 4.00
CA PHE A 709 39.64 -11.50 4.93
C PHE A 709 40.00 -10.06 5.37
N ALA A 710 39.12 -9.08 5.12
CA ALA A 710 39.30 -7.74 5.66
C ALA A 710 38.44 -7.53 6.93
N ASP A 711 38.86 -6.57 7.75
CA ASP A 711 38.48 -6.36 9.15
C ASP A 711 37.18 -5.55 9.30
N SER A 712 36.21 -5.72 8.38
CA SER A 712 34.99 -4.89 8.30
C SER A 712 33.73 -5.68 7.90
N ILE A 713 32.56 -5.01 7.84
CA ILE A 713 31.24 -5.61 7.48
C ILE A 713 31.27 -6.11 6.03
N GLU A 714 31.74 -7.33 5.84
CA GLU A 714 31.95 -7.98 4.56
C GLU A 714 31.24 -9.34 4.52
N LEU A 715 30.72 -9.68 3.35
CA LEU A 715 30.11 -10.99 3.07
C LEU A 715 30.79 -11.61 1.85
N MET A 716 31.22 -12.87 1.99
CA MET A 716 32.00 -13.58 0.97
C MET A 716 31.54 -15.04 0.83
N GLY A 717 31.41 -15.50 -0.41
CA GLY A 717 31.07 -16.88 -0.79
C GLY A 717 30.98 -16.96 -2.30
N ASP A 718 30.73 -18.12 -2.90
CA ASP A 718 30.39 -18.17 -4.35
C ASP A 718 29.05 -17.47 -4.59
N TYR A 719 28.13 -17.62 -3.63
CA TYR A 719 26.83 -16.97 -3.62
C TYR A 719 26.66 -16.20 -2.31
N ALA A 720 26.44 -14.88 -2.40
CA ALA A 720 26.36 -13.99 -1.26
C ALA A 720 25.06 -13.17 -1.26
N LEU A 721 24.32 -13.19 -0.15
CA LEU A 721 23.13 -12.35 0.07
C LEU A 721 23.33 -11.51 1.34
N ALA A 722 23.41 -10.19 1.19
CA ALA A 722 23.49 -9.25 2.30
C ALA A 722 22.23 -8.38 2.41
N ASN A 723 21.73 -8.24 3.63
CA ASN A 723 20.72 -7.24 3.96
C ASN A 723 21.20 -6.38 5.13
N VAL A 724 21.25 -5.07 4.94
CA VAL A 724 21.66 -4.09 5.94
C VAL A 724 20.59 -3.02 6.07
N GLN A 725 19.96 -2.92 7.24
CA GLN A 725 18.92 -1.92 7.51
C GLN A 725 19.28 -1.07 8.72
N ASN A 726 19.19 0.25 8.58
CA ASN A 726 19.37 1.23 9.65
C ASN A 726 18.10 2.09 9.78
N ALA A 727 17.47 2.06 10.95
CA ALA A 727 16.25 2.81 11.23
C ALA A 727 16.48 3.82 12.37
N ASN A 728 16.35 5.10 12.03
CA ASN A 728 16.33 6.25 12.93
C ASN A 728 15.00 6.99 12.81
N GLY A 729 14.74 7.98 13.67
CA GLY A 729 13.50 8.73 13.69
C GLY A 729 12.43 8.08 14.58
N SER A 730 11.19 7.96 14.09
CA SER A 730 10.08 7.40 14.87
C SER A 730 9.03 6.70 14.03
N VAL A 731 8.35 5.73 14.64
CA VAL A 731 7.18 5.04 14.09
C VAL A 731 6.03 5.17 15.06
N THR A 732 4.91 5.72 14.59
CA THR A 732 3.64 5.74 15.33
C THR A 732 2.56 5.07 14.50
N SER A 733 1.95 4.01 15.03
CA SER A 733 0.81 3.33 14.42
C SER A 733 -0.37 3.32 15.37
N THR A 734 -1.51 3.89 14.95
CA THR A 734 -2.71 4.04 15.78
C THR A 734 -3.94 3.51 15.07
N ALA A 735 -4.63 2.54 15.66
CA ALA A 735 -5.87 1.98 15.14
C ALA A 735 -7.01 2.10 16.16
N ASN A 736 -8.06 2.84 15.82
CA ASN A 736 -9.23 3.07 16.67
C ASN A 736 -10.51 2.59 15.98
N THR A 737 -11.29 1.75 16.65
CA THR A 737 -12.58 1.26 16.13
C THR A 737 -13.70 1.58 17.10
N ALA A 738 -14.76 2.24 16.61
CA ALA A 738 -16.00 2.45 17.35
C ALA A 738 -17.14 1.67 16.69
N LEU A 739 -17.70 0.72 17.44
CA LEU A 739 -18.88 -0.04 17.05
C LEU A 739 -20.04 0.38 17.96
N ALA A 740 -21.17 0.74 17.36
CA ALA A 740 -22.33 1.18 18.12
C ALA A 740 -23.63 0.66 17.53
N ASN A 741 -24.64 0.50 18.36
CA ASN A 741 -26.02 0.52 17.87
C ASN A 741 -26.59 1.93 17.97
N THR A 742 -27.46 2.27 17.04
CA THR A 742 -28.30 3.47 17.16
C THR A 742 -29.66 3.09 17.74
N GLU A 743 -30.10 3.88 18.70
CA GLU A 743 -31.45 3.86 19.22
C GLU A 743 -31.84 5.31 19.53
N TYR A 744 -32.93 5.75 18.91
CA TYR A 744 -33.40 7.13 18.93
C TYR A 744 -33.78 7.61 20.35
N ASP A 745 -33.45 8.87 20.67
CA ASP A 745 -33.63 9.49 21.99
C ASP A 745 -34.98 10.26 22.09
N PRO A 746 -35.77 10.10 23.18
CA PRO A 746 -37.23 10.20 23.16
C PRO A 746 -37.79 11.55 23.63
N THR A 747 -37.20 12.68 23.25
CA THR A 747 -37.90 13.97 23.47
C THR A 747 -39.11 14.14 22.53
N ASN A 748 -39.23 13.28 21.50
CA ASN A 748 -40.40 13.23 20.62
C ASN A 748 -41.21 11.94 20.86
N THR A 749 -42.40 12.09 21.46
CA THR A 749 -43.31 11.03 21.90
C THR A 749 -44.04 10.27 20.77
N THR A 750 -43.57 10.37 19.52
CA THR A 750 -44.27 9.80 18.35
C THR A 750 -43.42 8.93 17.42
N ALA A 751 -42.16 8.63 17.75
CA ALA A 751 -41.27 7.87 16.86
C ALA A 751 -40.65 6.64 17.54
N ASN A 752 -40.90 5.47 16.92
CA ASN A 752 -40.54 4.11 17.31
C ASN A 752 -41.39 3.50 18.44
N ALA A 753 -42.37 2.68 18.05
CA ALA A 753 -43.20 1.91 18.98
C ALA A 753 -42.44 0.68 19.51
N THR A 754 -41.45 0.20 18.77
CA THR A 754 -40.59 -0.92 19.21
C THR A 754 -39.37 -0.37 19.94
N LYS A 755 -39.35 -0.47 21.27
CA LYS A 755 -38.14 -0.23 22.07
C LYS A 755 -37.55 -1.57 22.49
N GLY A 756 -36.33 -1.86 22.06
CA GLY A 756 -35.65 -3.14 22.29
C GLY A 756 -35.65 -4.09 21.10
N VAL A 757 -35.16 -5.31 21.31
CA VAL A 757 -35.11 -6.37 20.29
C VAL A 757 -36.10 -7.46 20.65
N LYS A 758 -37.02 -7.77 19.74
CA LYS A 758 -38.04 -8.81 19.93
C LYS A 758 -37.99 -9.83 18.79
N ASP A 759 -38.05 -11.13 19.13
CA ASP A 759 -38.07 -12.24 18.16
C ASP A 759 -36.93 -12.17 17.12
N GLY A 760 -35.77 -11.61 17.50
CA GLY A 760 -34.72 -11.20 16.55
C GLY A 760 -33.29 -11.48 17.02
N SER A 761 -32.32 -10.90 16.31
CA SER A 761 -30.90 -11.02 16.66
C SER A 761 -30.11 -9.74 16.42
N VAL A 762 -29.20 -9.41 17.33
CA VAL A 762 -28.16 -8.40 17.11
C VAL A 762 -26.78 -9.00 17.38
N ALA A 763 -25.87 -8.88 16.40
CA ALA A 763 -24.53 -9.45 16.47
C ALA A 763 -23.46 -8.41 16.16
N LEU A 764 -22.54 -8.19 17.10
CA LEU A 764 -21.35 -7.36 16.93
C LEU A 764 -20.12 -8.26 17.01
N ASN A 765 -19.94 -9.16 16.02
CA ASN A 765 -19.05 -10.31 16.15
C ASN A 765 -17.85 -10.27 15.20
N GLY A 766 -16.71 -10.80 15.64
CA GLY A 766 -15.54 -11.01 14.79
C GLY A 766 -14.92 -9.74 14.20
N ASN A 767 -15.13 -8.58 14.83
CA ASN A 767 -14.51 -7.33 14.38
C ASN A 767 -13.07 -7.24 14.90
N ALA A 768 -12.15 -6.75 14.07
CA ALA A 768 -10.72 -6.73 14.36
C ALA A 768 -10.14 -5.31 14.24
N THR A 769 -9.34 -4.93 15.23
CA THR A 769 -8.57 -3.68 15.25
C THR A 769 -7.10 -3.99 15.48
N THR A 770 -6.23 -3.59 14.56
CA THR A 770 -4.80 -3.89 14.62
C THR A 770 -3.95 -2.65 14.36
N ALA A 771 -3.06 -2.31 15.27
CA ALA A 771 -1.99 -1.34 15.02
C ALA A 771 -0.66 -2.06 15.06
N GLU A 772 0.12 -1.99 13.98
CA GLU A 772 1.44 -2.60 13.86
C GLU A 772 2.49 -1.55 13.50
N GLY A 773 3.51 -1.42 14.33
CA GLY A 773 4.68 -0.58 14.08
C GLY A 773 5.95 -1.42 14.04
N SER A 774 6.83 -1.17 13.06
CA SER A 774 8.14 -1.82 12.98
C SER A 774 9.25 -0.85 12.59
N GLY A 775 10.40 -0.93 13.26
CA GLY A 775 11.62 -0.26 12.79
C GLY A 775 12.11 -0.93 11.50
N ASN A 776 12.72 -2.11 11.65
CA ASN A 776 13.24 -2.90 10.54
C ASN A 776 12.51 -4.25 10.42
N ARG A 777 12.05 -4.59 9.22
CA ARG A 777 11.41 -5.88 8.90
C ARG A 777 12.05 -6.47 7.65
N VAL A 778 12.52 -7.72 7.74
CA VAL A 778 13.16 -8.39 6.61
C VAL A 778 12.84 -9.88 6.52
N ALA A 779 12.68 -10.37 5.29
CA ALA A 779 12.77 -11.78 4.94
C ALA A 779 13.88 -12.01 3.91
N ASN A 780 14.84 -12.87 4.22
CA ASN A 780 15.95 -13.24 3.36
C ASN A 780 15.91 -14.75 3.05
N GLN A 781 16.03 -15.11 1.79
CA GLN A 781 16.13 -16.49 1.34
C GLN A 781 17.31 -16.66 0.38
N LEU A 782 18.27 -17.51 0.75
CA LEU A 782 19.34 -17.98 -0.13
C LEU A 782 19.14 -19.48 -0.36
N SER A 783 19.04 -19.89 -1.63
CA SER A 783 18.91 -21.29 -2.02
C SER A 783 19.98 -21.66 -3.02
N VAL A 784 20.78 -22.69 -2.70
CA VAL A 784 21.79 -23.28 -3.59
C VAL A 784 21.52 -24.78 -3.68
N ALA A 785 21.04 -25.23 -4.83
CA ALA A 785 20.56 -26.60 -5.01
C ALA A 785 21.19 -27.27 -6.23
N ALA A 786 21.86 -28.41 -6.01
CA ALA A 786 22.36 -29.26 -7.08
C ALA A 786 21.65 -30.61 -7.08
N THR A 787 21.24 -31.15 -8.22
CA THR A 787 20.67 -32.51 -8.28
C THR A 787 21.74 -33.61 -8.25
N ALA A 788 23.00 -33.30 -8.54
CA ALA A 788 24.14 -34.20 -8.45
C ALA A 788 25.21 -33.66 -7.49
N THR A 789 26.10 -32.78 -7.93
CA THR A 789 27.22 -32.27 -7.13
C THR A 789 27.04 -30.80 -6.74
N ASN A 790 27.17 -30.48 -5.45
CA ASN A 790 27.27 -29.09 -4.99
C ASN A 790 28.65 -28.82 -4.38
N GLY A 791 29.45 -28.01 -5.05
CA GLY A 791 30.77 -27.60 -4.60
C GLY A 791 30.86 -26.17 -4.09
N ALA A 792 29.81 -25.38 -4.26
CA ALA A 792 29.86 -23.95 -3.99
C ALA A 792 29.91 -23.61 -2.50
N SER A 793 30.23 -22.37 -2.18
CA SER A 793 30.07 -21.76 -0.87
C SER A 793 28.94 -20.74 -0.88
N ALA A 794 28.17 -20.66 0.20
CA ALA A 794 26.97 -19.82 0.29
C ALA A 794 26.98 -19.01 1.60
N ALA A 795 26.81 -17.70 1.50
CA ALA A 795 26.81 -16.79 2.64
C ALA A 795 25.54 -15.94 2.67
N LEU A 796 24.80 -15.97 3.77
CA LEU A 796 23.67 -15.09 4.05
C LEU A 796 24.00 -14.23 5.26
N GLY A 797 24.09 -12.92 5.05
CA GLY A 797 24.33 -11.94 6.10
C GLY A 797 23.15 -10.99 6.29
N ASN A 798 22.64 -10.89 7.51
CA ASN A 798 21.62 -9.91 7.89
C ASN A 798 22.11 -9.03 9.04
N SER A 799 22.05 -7.71 8.86
CA SER A 799 22.35 -6.69 9.87
C SER A 799 21.18 -5.72 9.99
N GLN A 800 20.61 -5.57 11.18
CA GLN A 800 19.57 -4.56 11.43
C GLN A 800 19.93 -3.74 12.68
N ASP A 801 20.00 -2.43 12.53
CA ASP A 801 20.13 -1.48 13.65
C ASP A 801 18.88 -0.60 13.72
N ASN A 802 18.25 -0.57 14.89
CA ASN A 802 17.09 0.27 15.16
C ASN A 802 17.36 1.19 16.35
N ALA A 803 17.49 2.47 16.06
CA ALA A 803 17.43 3.56 17.03
C ALA A 803 16.08 4.28 17.03
N ALA A 804 15.21 4.02 16.04
CA ALA A 804 13.89 4.62 15.96
C ALA A 804 12.99 4.18 17.13
N GLY A 805 12.26 5.13 17.72
CA GLY A 805 11.21 4.81 18.68
C GLY A 805 9.99 4.24 17.97
N VAL A 806 9.48 3.09 18.40
CA VAL A 806 8.32 2.41 17.79
C VAL A 806 7.18 2.37 18.78
N THR A 807 6.09 3.07 18.46
CA THR A 807 4.86 3.09 19.26
C THR A 807 3.69 2.55 18.45
N SER A 808 2.96 1.60 19.03
CA SER A 808 1.73 1.07 18.45
C SER A 808 0.59 1.15 19.45
N ALA A 809 -0.54 1.72 19.05
CA ALA A 809 -1.71 1.93 19.89
C ALA A 809 -2.98 1.41 19.21
N ALA A 810 -3.71 0.52 19.88
CA ALA A 810 -4.97 -0.01 19.36
C ALA A 810 -6.10 0.11 20.39
N GLN A 811 -7.26 0.60 19.96
CA GLN A 811 -8.44 0.74 20.81
C GLN A 811 -9.69 0.28 20.06
N THR A 812 -10.51 -0.56 20.70
CA THR A 812 -11.87 -0.81 20.24
C THR A 812 -12.88 -0.43 21.32
N THR A 813 -13.89 0.34 20.94
CA THR A 813 -15.04 0.66 21.78
C THR A 813 -16.28 0.08 21.13
N VAL A 814 -16.84 -0.95 21.75
CA VAL A 814 -18.16 -1.50 21.43
C VAL A 814 -19.14 -1.02 22.48
N ASN A 815 -20.02 -0.12 22.06
CA ASN A 815 -21.09 0.41 22.89
C ASN A 815 -22.42 -0.14 22.38
N TYR A 816 -22.84 -1.29 22.91
CA TYR A 816 -24.20 -1.77 22.71
C TYR A 816 -25.07 -1.36 23.89
N ARG A 817 -26.07 -0.51 23.64
CA ARG A 817 -27.00 -0.03 24.65
C ARG A 817 -28.43 -0.05 24.12
N LEU A 818 -29.34 -0.68 24.86
CA LEU A 818 -30.77 -0.54 24.62
C LEU A 818 -31.42 0.40 25.65
N GLN A 819 -32.33 1.25 25.19
CA GLN A 819 -33.06 2.25 25.98
C GLN A 819 -34.16 1.55 26.78
N PRO A 820 -34.50 2.08 27.96
CA PRO A 820 -35.58 1.55 28.76
C PRO A 820 -36.94 1.70 28.07
N SER A 821 -37.71 0.61 28.00
CA SER A 821 -39.09 0.58 27.48
C SER A 821 -40.09 0.37 28.60
N THR A 822 -41.29 0.95 28.46
CA THR A 822 -42.44 0.68 29.33
C THR A 822 -43.32 -0.47 28.83
N GLU A 823 -43.07 -0.97 27.60
CA GLU A 823 -43.94 -1.94 26.91
C GLU A 823 -43.29 -3.31 26.68
N VAL A 824 -41.95 -3.41 26.60
CA VAL A 824 -41.22 -4.66 26.26
C VAL A 824 -39.89 -4.75 27.04
N ALA A 825 -39.40 -5.97 27.28
CA ALA A 825 -38.02 -6.20 27.71
C ALA A 825 -37.01 -5.61 26.70
N SER A 826 -35.81 -5.20 27.12
CA SER A 826 -34.76 -4.76 26.19
C SER A 826 -34.41 -5.85 25.17
N ALA A 827 -34.44 -7.12 25.60
CA ALA A 827 -34.38 -8.27 24.71
C ALA A 827 -35.49 -9.28 25.09
N ASP A 828 -36.37 -9.61 24.15
CA ASP A 828 -37.45 -10.59 24.29
C ASP A 828 -37.37 -11.65 23.17
N ALA A 829 -37.32 -12.94 23.53
CA ALA A 829 -37.18 -14.05 22.59
C ALA A 829 -36.05 -13.85 21.56
N SER A 830 -34.96 -13.19 21.95
CA SER A 830 -33.95 -12.64 21.04
C SER A 830 -32.53 -13.08 21.39
N THR A 831 -31.60 -12.88 20.45
CA THR A 831 -30.17 -13.13 20.64
C THR A 831 -29.37 -11.84 20.50
N VAL A 832 -28.54 -11.50 21.50
CA VAL A 832 -27.63 -10.35 21.45
C VAL A 832 -26.21 -10.88 21.72
N SER A 833 -25.27 -10.60 20.81
CA SER A 833 -23.89 -11.11 20.92
C SER A 833 -22.85 -10.03 20.63
N ILE A 834 -21.81 -10.00 21.45
CA ILE A 834 -20.55 -9.31 21.21
C ILE A 834 -19.46 -10.38 21.35
N ASP A 835 -19.20 -11.09 20.26
CA ASP A 835 -18.41 -12.33 20.31
C ASP A 835 -17.21 -12.31 19.34
N GLY A 836 -16.07 -12.80 19.81
CA GLY A 836 -14.88 -13.02 18.99
C GLY A 836 -14.22 -11.75 18.45
N ASN A 837 -14.45 -10.58 19.05
CA ASN A 837 -13.82 -9.33 18.62
C ASN A 837 -12.38 -9.24 19.16
N SER A 838 -11.46 -8.63 18.40
CA SER A 838 -10.04 -8.55 18.78
C SER A 838 -9.49 -7.13 18.63
N THR A 839 -8.76 -6.66 19.65
CA THR A 839 -7.93 -5.45 19.59
C THR A 839 -6.49 -5.83 19.81
N THR A 840 -5.59 -5.45 18.91
CA THR A 840 -4.17 -5.82 18.98
C THR A 840 -3.27 -4.62 18.64
N ALA A 841 -2.38 -4.26 19.56
CA ALA A 841 -1.24 -3.39 19.29
C ALA A 841 0.06 -4.22 19.25
N LEU A 842 0.83 -4.10 18.17
CA LEU A 842 2.08 -4.84 17.95
C LEU A 842 3.21 -3.87 17.58
N ALA A 843 4.18 -3.69 18.49
CA ALA A 843 5.36 -2.87 18.24
C ALA A 843 6.63 -3.74 18.12
N ARG A 844 7.46 -3.49 17.11
CA ARG A 844 8.65 -4.30 16.81
C ARG A 844 9.85 -3.40 16.52
N GLY A 845 11.00 -3.62 17.16
CA GLY A 845 12.25 -2.96 16.77
C GLY A 845 12.79 -3.56 15.48
N ASN A 846 13.44 -4.73 15.59
CA ASN A 846 13.96 -5.49 14.46
C ASN A 846 13.27 -6.85 14.32
N THR A 847 12.92 -7.23 13.09
CA THR A 847 12.41 -8.56 12.74
C THR A 847 13.10 -9.11 11.52
N ALA A 848 13.64 -10.32 11.64
CA ALA A 848 14.31 -11.03 10.56
C ALA A 848 13.82 -12.48 10.45
N ASN A 849 13.54 -12.91 9.23
CA ASN A 849 13.42 -14.32 8.87
C ASN A 849 14.49 -14.64 7.82
N ASN A 850 15.47 -15.45 8.19
CA ASN A 850 16.60 -15.83 7.33
C ASN A 850 16.54 -17.32 7.05
N THR A 851 16.48 -17.69 5.77
CA THR A 851 16.47 -19.08 5.31
C THR A 851 17.63 -19.33 4.36
N LEU A 852 18.49 -20.30 4.68
CA LEU A 852 19.54 -20.82 3.82
C LEU A 852 19.25 -22.29 3.47
N ASN A 853 18.85 -22.55 2.23
CA ASN A 853 18.66 -23.90 1.70
C ASN A 853 19.89 -24.31 0.89
N TYR A 854 20.61 -25.34 1.33
CA TYR A 854 21.88 -25.72 0.72
C TYR A 854 21.93 -27.24 0.47
N SER A 855 21.75 -27.68 -0.76
CA SER A 855 21.52 -29.11 -1.07
C SER A 855 22.35 -29.65 -2.22
N ALA A 856 22.61 -30.97 -2.16
CA ALA A 856 23.16 -31.79 -3.23
C ALA A 856 22.38 -33.11 -3.31
N GLY A 857 22.07 -33.59 -4.51
CA GLY A 857 21.38 -34.88 -4.69
C GLY A 857 22.29 -36.10 -4.60
N VAL A 858 23.60 -35.98 -4.89
CA VAL A 858 24.56 -37.10 -4.85
C VAL A 858 25.70 -36.83 -3.86
N ARG A 859 26.41 -35.70 -3.99
CA ARG A 859 27.56 -35.39 -3.13
C ARG A 859 27.83 -33.89 -3.02
N TYR A 860 28.48 -33.50 -1.94
CA TYR A 860 29.17 -32.22 -1.85
C TYR A 860 30.65 -32.40 -2.19
N THR A 861 31.25 -31.38 -2.78
CA THR A 861 32.71 -31.29 -2.90
C THR A 861 33.16 -30.14 -1.99
N GLY A 862 33.87 -30.45 -0.91
CA GLY A 862 34.32 -29.45 0.06
C GLY A 862 35.16 -28.34 -0.59
N THR A 863 35.11 -27.13 -0.04
CA THR A 863 36.01 -26.03 -0.43
C THR A 863 37.20 -25.92 0.53
N ASN A 864 38.35 -25.44 0.05
CA ASN A 864 39.46 -25.01 0.92
C ASN A 864 39.24 -23.60 1.50
N ALA A 865 38.19 -22.91 1.06
CA ALA A 865 37.90 -21.50 1.32
C ALA A 865 36.42 -21.35 1.74
N PRO A 866 36.08 -21.41 3.04
CA PRO A 866 34.70 -21.32 3.50
C PRO A 866 34.06 -19.97 3.15
N ALA A 867 32.74 -19.94 3.03
CA ALA A 867 31.97 -18.69 3.09
C ALA A 867 32.21 -18.01 4.44
N GLN A 868 32.15 -16.68 4.43
CA GLN A 868 32.34 -15.85 5.61
C GLN A 868 31.27 -14.77 5.64
N ALA A 869 30.60 -14.66 6.77
CA ALA A 869 29.82 -13.49 7.15
C ALA A 869 30.51 -12.75 8.31
N THR A 870 31.02 -11.55 8.05
CA THR A 870 31.67 -10.68 9.05
C THR A 870 30.73 -9.55 9.46
N ILE A 871 29.48 -9.88 9.75
CA ILE A 871 28.51 -8.90 10.24
C ILE A 871 28.55 -8.97 11.77
N GLY A 872 29.28 -8.05 12.42
CA GLY A 872 29.39 -7.92 13.89
C GLY A 872 30.18 -9.03 14.60
N THR A 873 29.99 -10.31 14.23
CA THR A 873 30.83 -11.45 14.60
C THR A 873 31.27 -12.17 13.33
N SER A 874 32.46 -12.80 13.34
CA SER A 874 32.95 -13.56 12.18
C SER A 874 32.61 -15.04 12.36
N THR A 875 31.83 -15.60 11.44
CA THR A 875 31.71 -17.05 11.26
C THR A 875 32.29 -17.47 9.92
N THR A 876 32.72 -18.73 9.84
CA THR A 876 33.23 -19.32 8.59
C THR A 876 32.71 -20.75 8.45
N ALA A 877 32.02 -21.03 7.36
CA ALA A 877 31.51 -22.35 7.00
C ALA A 877 31.27 -22.42 5.49
N GLN A 878 31.10 -23.60 4.89
CA GLN A 878 30.74 -23.68 3.47
C GLN A 878 29.32 -23.15 3.22
N ALA A 879 28.40 -23.40 4.15
CA ALA A 879 27.09 -22.76 4.24
C ALA A 879 27.03 -21.92 5.52
N ASP A 880 27.09 -20.59 5.39
CA ASP A 880 27.19 -19.66 6.52
C ASP A 880 26.00 -18.70 6.55
N LEU A 881 25.35 -18.61 7.71
CA LEU A 881 24.24 -17.69 7.98
C LEU A 881 24.57 -16.88 9.23
N ALA A 882 24.74 -15.57 9.08
CA ALA A 882 24.91 -14.64 10.20
C ALA A 882 23.77 -13.63 10.28
N ASN A 883 23.24 -13.45 11.48
CA ASN A 883 22.18 -12.50 11.77
C ASN A 883 22.54 -11.64 12.99
N VAL A 884 22.65 -10.34 12.80
CA VAL A 884 22.90 -9.35 13.85
C VAL A 884 21.76 -8.35 13.92
N GLN A 885 21.21 -8.18 15.13
CA GLN A 885 20.16 -7.21 15.38
C GLN A 885 20.47 -6.40 16.64
N THR A 886 20.51 -5.07 16.51
CA THR A 886 20.68 -4.14 17.62
C THR A 886 19.45 -3.24 17.71
N ASN A 887 18.83 -3.17 18.89
CA ASN A 887 17.75 -2.25 19.19
C ASN A 887 18.14 -1.33 20.36
N SER A 888 18.29 -0.04 20.07
CA SER A 888 18.48 1.01 21.07
C SER A 888 17.25 1.93 21.21
N GLY A 889 16.35 1.93 20.22
CA GLY A 889 15.08 2.65 20.26
C GLY A 889 14.08 2.10 21.28
N ALA A 890 13.25 2.97 21.84
CA ALA A 890 12.16 2.57 22.73
C ALA A 890 11.04 1.89 21.94
N ILE A 891 10.58 0.72 22.40
CA ILE A 891 9.50 -0.05 21.78
C ILE A 891 8.32 -0.11 22.74
N ALA A 892 7.17 0.45 22.33
CA ALA A 892 5.99 0.58 23.16
C ALA A 892 4.73 0.09 22.42
N ALA A 893 3.99 -0.84 23.03
CA ALA A 893 2.67 -1.26 22.54
C ALA A 893 1.59 -0.98 23.59
N SER A 894 0.47 -0.40 23.17
CA SER A 894 -0.63 -0.01 24.05
C SER A 894 -1.99 -0.42 23.52
N SER A 895 -2.76 -1.14 24.34
CA SER A 895 -4.19 -1.37 24.13
C SER A 895 -4.95 -0.97 25.39
N THR A 896 -5.13 0.34 25.53
CA THR A 896 -5.79 0.97 26.68
C THR A 896 -7.25 1.28 26.38
N SER A 897 -8.11 1.18 27.39
CA SER A 897 -9.52 1.63 27.31
C SER A 897 -10.32 0.94 26.20
N SER A 898 -9.96 -0.29 25.83
CA SER A 898 -10.76 -1.12 24.93
C SER A 898 -11.96 -1.66 25.69
N THR A 899 -13.16 -1.38 25.20
CA THR A 899 -14.40 -1.70 25.92
C THR A 899 -15.31 -2.52 25.02
N TYR A 900 -15.66 -3.71 25.47
CA TYR A 900 -16.70 -4.56 24.88
C TYR A 900 -17.88 -4.58 25.84
N ALA A 901 -18.78 -3.61 25.70
CA ALA A 901 -19.87 -3.40 26.63
C ALA A 901 -21.23 -3.70 26.00
N MET A 902 -21.99 -4.54 26.70
CA MET A 902 -23.42 -4.75 26.51
C MET A 902 -24.15 -4.17 27.72
N VAL A 903 -25.06 -3.23 27.48
CA VAL A 903 -25.92 -2.62 28.50
C VAL A 903 -27.38 -2.77 28.11
N LEU A 904 -28.13 -3.52 28.91
CA LEU A 904 -29.58 -3.70 28.76
C LEU A 904 -30.28 -3.17 30.01
N ASN A 905 -31.24 -2.26 29.87
CA ASN A 905 -31.88 -1.58 30.99
C ASN A 905 -33.41 -1.66 30.90
N ALA A 906 -34.07 -2.01 32.01
CA ALA A 906 -35.53 -1.95 32.12
C ALA A 906 -36.01 -0.51 32.32
N GLY A 907 -37.21 -0.21 31.80
CA GLY A 907 -37.93 1.04 32.05
C GLY A 907 -38.28 1.25 33.52
N PRO A 908 -38.31 2.51 34.01
CA PRO A 908 -38.92 2.81 35.30
C PRO A 908 -40.44 2.59 35.19
N ASN A 909 -41.00 1.49 35.69
CA ASN A 909 -42.46 1.35 35.82
C ASN A 909 -42.88 1.02 37.27
N PRO A 910 -43.51 1.97 37.98
CA PRO A 910 -44.10 1.74 39.30
C PRO A 910 -45.61 1.41 39.32
N THR A 911 -46.30 1.14 38.19
CA THR A 911 -47.79 1.16 38.19
C THR A 911 -48.58 0.06 37.46
N GLN A 912 -47.98 -0.93 36.81
CA GLN A 912 -48.73 -2.11 36.35
C GLN A 912 -47.94 -3.38 36.60
N GLY A 913 -48.60 -4.44 37.08
CA GLY A 913 -48.01 -5.75 37.38
C GLY A 913 -47.55 -6.55 36.16
N ALA A 914 -46.83 -5.89 35.24
CA ALA A 914 -46.19 -6.47 34.07
C ALA A 914 -44.70 -6.70 34.33
N ASP A 915 -44.18 -7.75 33.71
CA ASP A 915 -42.83 -8.31 33.86
C ASP A 915 -41.71 -7.26 33.81
N THR A 916 -40.92 -7.13 34.89
CA THR A 916 -39.78 -6.20 34.99
C THR A 916 -38.51 -6.75 34.30
N SER A 917 -38.68 -7.70 33.38
CA SER A 917 -37.57 -8.39 32.73
C SER A 917 -36.90 -7.51 31.67
N VAL A 918 -35.59 -7.36 31.81
CA VAL A 918 -34.67 -6.72 30.84
C VAL A 918 -34.35 -7.69 29.71
N VAL A 919 -34.23 -8.96 30.07
CA VAL A 919 -33.87 -10.06 29.17
C VAL A 919 -34.86 -11.18 29.46
N LEU A 920 -35.76 -11.44 28.51
CA LEU A 920 -36.85 -12.40 28.61
C LEU A 920 -36.72 -13.43 27.48
N ASN A 921 -36.76 -14.73 27.80
CA ASN A 921 -36.63 -15.83 26.82
C ASN A 921 -35.46 -15.67 25.82
N SER A 922 -34.40 -14.97 26.20
CA SER A 922 -33.36 -14.47 25.30
C SER A 922 -31.97 -15.02 25.64
N SER A 923 -31.01 -14.82 24.74
CA SER A 923 -29.59 -15.06 25.03
C SER A 923 -28.75 -13.80 24.80
N ALA A 924 -27.95 -13.44 25.79
CA ALA A 924 -27.02 -12.32 25.73
C ALA A 924 -25.59 -12.82 25.99
N SER A 925 -24.65 -12.58 25.06
CA SER A 925 -23.24 -13.00 25.20
C SER A 925 -22.26 -11.86 24.97
N VAL A 926 -21.25 -11.81 25.84
CA VAL A 926 -19.97 -11.12 25.60
C VAL A 926 -18.89 -12.19 25.72
N SER A 927 -18.52 -12.84 24.63
CA SER A 927 -17.67 -14.04 24.67
C SER A 927 -16.52 -14.07 23.67
N GLY A 928 -15.37 -14.59 24.09
CA GLY A 928 -14.23 -14.79 23.17
C GLY A 928 -13.60 -13.50 22.66
N ASN A 929 -13.87 -12.35 23.29
CA ASN A 929 -13.26 -11.08 22.91
C ASN A 929 -11.85 -10.95 23.48
N SER A 930 -10.93 -10.36 22.73
CA SER A 930 -9.52 -10.22 23.13
C SER A 930 -9.02 -8.79 23.03
N THR A 931 -8.15 -8.41 23.98
CA THR A 931 -7.38 -7.17 23.97
C THR A 931 -5.92 -7.54 24.21
N ALA A 932 -5.05 -7.28 23.24
CA ALA A 932 -3.65 -7.68 23.29
C ALA A 932 -2.73 -6.51 22.96
N ALA A 933 -1.67 -6.35 23.75
CA ALA A 933 -0.54 -5.50 23.41
C ALA A 933 0.73 -6.35 23.44
N LEU A 934 1.54 -6.27 22.38
CA LEU A 934 2.76 -7.06 22.21
C LEU A 934 3.90 -6.15 21.74
N ALA A 935 5.04 -6.23 22.41
CA ALA A 935 6.25 -5.51 22.00
C ALA A 935 7.47 -6.42 21.98
N TYR A 936 8.24 -6.32 20.89
CA TYR A 936 9.48 -7.07 20.70
C TYR A 936 10.63 -6.11 20.36
N GLY A 937 11.72 -6.14 21.11
CA GLY A 937 12.95 -5.43 20.75
C GLY A 937 13.55 -6.01 19.47
N ASN A 938 14.06 -7.25 19.55
CA ASN A 938 14.56 -8.01 18.41
C ASN A 938 13.88 -9.38 18.30
N THR A 939 13.48 -9.76 17.09
CA THR A 939 13.00 -11.12 16.75
C THR A 939 13.75 -11.66 15.54
N ALA A 940 14.27 -12.89 15.65
CA ALA A 940 14.91 -13.59 14.55
C ALA A 940 14.45 -15.05 14.45
N VAL A 941 14.21 -15.49 13.23
CA VAL A 941 14.14 -16.90 12.87
C VAL A 941 15.23 -17.17 11.84
N ASN A 942 16.17 -18.05 12.17
CA ASN A 942 17.26 -18.46 11.29
C ASN A 942 17.13 -19.96 11.03
N SER A 943 16.99 -20.33 9.77
CA SER A 943 16.90 -21.73 9.35
C SER A 943 17.93 -22.01 8.27
N LEU A 944 18.78 -23.01 8.53
CA LEU A 944 19.69 -23.58 7.55
C LEU A 944 19.27 -25.03 7.32
N THR A 945 18.99 -25.41 6.09
CA THR A 945 18.61 -26.78 5.72
C THR A 945 19.61 -27.35 4.72
N MET A 946 20.07 -28.59 4.96
CA MET A 946 20.99 -29.30 4.09
C MET A 946 20.47 -30.68 3.68
N ALA A 947 20.96 -31.24 2.57
CA ALA A 947 20.76 -32.66 2.29
C ALA A 947 21.79 -33.50 3.05
N THR A 948 21.36 -34.35 4.00
CA THR A 948 22.26 -35.17 4.85
C THR A 948 22.64 -36.53 4.28
N PHE A 949 21.94 -37.01 3.25
CA PHE A 949 22.23 -38.30 2.60
C PHE A 949 23.30 -38.22 1.50
N ALA A 950 23.70 -37.01 1.10
CA ALA A 950 24.74 -36.80 0.11
C ALA A 950 26.13 -37.05 0.71
N GLN A 951 27.04 -37.62 -0.08
CA GLN A 951 28.43 -37.85 0.38
C GLN A 951 29.16 -36.52 0.62
N GLY A 952 29.99 -36.44 1.67
CA GLY A 952 30.88 -35.30 1.89
C GLY A 952 30.21 -34.05 2.50
N VAL A 953 29.17 -34.22 3.32
CA VAL A 953 28.46 -33.11 4.01
C VAL A 953 29.43 -32.04 4.53
N PRO A 954 29.29 -30.78 4.09
CA PRO A 954 30.27 -29.75 4.40
C PRO A 954 29.98 -29.06 5.74
N SER A 955 30.84 -28.12 6.14
CA SER A 955 30.61 -27.31 7.33
C SER A 955 29.43 -26.34 7.14
N SER A 956 28.63 -26.19 8.20
CA SER A 956 27.51 -25.26 8.25
C SER A 956 27.55 -24.44 9.54
N ALA A 957 27.23 -23.15 9.46
CA ALA A 957 27.16 -22.26 10.62
C ALA A 957 25.90 -21.40 10.59
N VAL A 958 25.30 -21.23 11.77
CA VAL A 958 24.23 -20.26 12.02
C VAL A 958 24.64 -19.44 13.24
N SER A 959 24.90 -18.15 13.04
CA SER A 959 25.20 -17.18 14.10
C SER A 959 24.05 -16.19 14.26
N SER A 960 23.59 -16.00 15.50
CA SER A 960 22.57 -15.01 15.84
C SER A 960 23.04 -14.19 17.03
N TYR A 961 23.30 -12.90 16.81
CA TYR A 961 23.69 -11.95 17.86
C TYR A 961 22.62 -10.86 17.99
N GLN A 962 21.96 -10.79 19.14
CA GLN A 962 20.88 -9.83 19.39
C GLN A 962 21.17 -9.01 20.64
N THR A 963 21.13 -7.69 20.51
CA THR A 963 21.31 -6.74 21.63
C THR A 963 20.11 -5.80 21.69
N ASN A 964 19.44 -5.73 22.85
CA ASN A 964 18.40 -4.75 23.11
C ASN A 964 18.81 -3.90 24.33
N SER A 965 19.09 -2.62 24.11
CA SER A 965 19.35 -1.62 25.15
C SER A 965 18.20 -0.62 25.31
N GLY A 966 17.32 -0.49 24.31
CA GLY A 966 16.10 0.31 24.40
C GLY A 966 15.07 -0.27 25.37
N SER A 967 14.20 0.58 25.92
CA SER A 967 13.08 0.12 26.75
C SER A 967 12.06 -0.65 25.89
N VAL A 968 11.55 -1.76 26.42
CA VAL A 968 10.43 -2.49 25.82
C VAL A 968 9.27 -2.46 26.81
N SER A 969 8.23 -1.70 26.49
CA SER A 969 7.08 -1.48 27.37
C SER A 969 5.78 -1.88 26.70
N VAL A 970 4.87 -2.45 27.49
CA VAL A 970 3.57 -2.90 27.02
C VAL A 970 2.52 -2.57 28.06
N THR A 971 1.41 -1.99 27.60
CA THR A 971 0.27 -1.64 28.45
C THR A 971 -1.01 -2.19 27.84
N ALA A 972 -1.65 -3.12 28.55
CA ALA A 972 -3.03 -3.52 28.28
C ALA A 972 -3.84 -3.29 29.56
N THR A 973 -4.43 -2.10 29.69
CA THR A 973 -5.13 -1.66 30.91
C THR A 973 -6.50 -1.08 30.57
N THR A 974 -7.40 -1.06 31.56
CA THR A 974 -8.77 -0.53 31.39
C THR A 974 -9.54 -1.27 30.28
N ALA A 975 -9.21 -2.55 30.04
CA ALA A 975 -9.99 -3.41 29.16
C ALA A 975 -11.29 -3.82 29.87
N GLY A 976 -12.43 -3.44 29.32
CA GLY A 976 -13.75 -3.75 29.89
C GLY A 976 -14.47 -4.83 29.08
N TYR A 977 -14.87 -5.93 29.70
CA TYR A 977 -15.81 -6.90 29.13
C TYR A 977 -17.07 -6.89 29.99
N ASN A 978 -17.98 -5.99 29.66
CA ASN A 978 -19.08 -5.64 30.53
C ASN A 978 -20.40 -6.17 29.98
N ALA A 979 -21.12 -6.91 30.80
CA ALA A 979 -22.52 -7.27 30.56
C ALA A 979 -23.34 -6.74 31.75
N SER A 980 -24.03 -5.63 31.53
CA SER A 980 -24.80 -4.94 32.57
C SER A 980 -26.29 -5.06 32.28
N PHE A 981 -27.05 -5.45 33.31
CA PHE A 981 -28.49 -5.64 33.25
C PHE A 981 -29.13 -4.92 34.45
N SER A 982 -30.05 -3.99 34.18
CA SER A 982 -30.80 -3.27 35.22
C SER A 982 -32.27 -3.68 35.20
N GLY A 983 -32.62 -4.74 35.97
CA GLY A 983 -33.97 -5.34 36.08
C GLY A 983 -33.91 -6.89 36.06
N THR A 984 -35.03 -7.58 35.79
CA THR A 984 -35.11 -9.05 35.88
C THR A 984 -34.50 -9.74 34.64
N VAL A 985 -33.83 -10.88 34.81
CA VAL A 985 -33.44 -11.77 33.71
C VAL A 985 -34.26 -13.06 33.85
N ALA A 986 -35.26 -13.26 32.99
CA ALA A 986 -36.22 -14.36 33.09
C ALA A 986 -36.09 -15.32 31.90
N ASN A 987 -36.06 -16.63 32.18
CA ASN A 987 -35.97 -17.71 31.18
C ASN A 987 -34.86 -17.50 30.13
N SER A 988 -33.78 -16.83 30.50
CA SER A 988 -32.76 -16.33 29.60
C SER A 988 -31.36 -16.83 29.97
N ALA A 989 -30.44 -16.80 29.01
CA ALA A 989 -29.04 -17.14 29.22
C ALA A 989 -28.15 -15.92 29.02
N VAL A 990 -27.43 -15.52 30.06
CA VAL A 990 -26.42 -14.45 30.00
C VAL A 990 -25.04 -15.07 30.15
N ARG A 991 -24.10 -14.75 29.24
CA ARG A 991 -22.73 -15.28 29.27
C ARG A 991 -21.70 -14.16 29.11
N ASN A 992 -20.72 -14.15 30.00
CA ASN A 992 -19.49 -13.37 29.86
C ASN A 992 -18.31 -14.36 30.03
N THR A 993 -17.82 -14.92 28.94
CA THR A 993 -16.93 -16.11 28.97
C THR A 993 -15.82 -16.07 27.92
N GLY A 994 -14.63 -16.57 28.25
CA GLY A 994 -13.55 -16.71 27.27
C GLY A 994 -12.93 -15.40 26.78
N ASN A 995 -13.19 -14.27 27.44
CA ASN A 995 -12.56 -13.00 27.13
C ASN A 995 -11.12 -12.95 27.69
N SER A 996 -10.18 -12.31 26.98
CA SER A 996 -8.76 -12.33 27.34
C SER A 996 -8.07 -10.97 27.21
N VAL A 997 -7.25 -10.61 28.20
CA VAL A 997 -6.34 -9.45 28.15
C VAL A 997 -4.92 -9.98 28.18
N THR A 998 -4.09 -9.59 27.20
CA THR A 998 -2.69 -10.02 27.11
C THR A 998 -1.76 -8.82 26.97
N ALA A 999 -0.71 -8.79 27.77
CA ALA A 999 0.41 -7.87 27.61
C ALA A 999 1.70 -8.69 27.59
N GLN A 1000 2.47 -8.61 26.51
CA GLN A 1000 3.73 -9.35 26.37
C GLN A 1000 4.85 -8.44 25.86
N ALA A 1001 5.87 -8.22 26.70
CA ALA A 1001 7.10 -7.53 26.34
C ALA A 1001 8.25 -8.54 26.24
N VAL A 1002 8.98 -8.53 25.12
CA VAL A 1002 10.15 -9.38 24.90
C VAL A 1002 11.31 -8.53 24.40
N GLY A 1003 12.44 -8.54 25.13
CA GLY A 1003 13.65 -7.82 24.68
C GLY A 1003 14.24 -8.44 23.41
N ASN A 1004 14.66 -9.71 23.50
CA ASN A 1004 15.24 -10.47 22.40
C ASN A 1004 14.56 -11.84 22.29
N SER A 1005 14.23 -12.27 21.07
CA SER A 1005 13.76 -13.61 20.75
C SER A 1005 14.50 -14.12 19.50
N SER A 1006 15.15 -15.28 19.61
CA SER A 1006 15.83 -15.91 18.48
C SER A 1006 15.56 -17.41 18.47
N ILE A 1007 15.25 -17.92 17.29
CA ILE A 1007 15.19 -19.35 16.99
C ILE A 1007 16.19 -19.61 15.87
N SER A 1008 17.15 -20.50 16.13
CA SER A 1008 18.15 -20.91 15.14
C SER A 1008 18.12 -22.42 14.98
N SER A 1009 18.06 -22.90 13.74
CA SER A 1009 17.98 -24.32 13.41
C SER A 1009 18.91 -24.68 12.26
N ILE A 1010 19.55 -25.84 12.39
CA ILE A 1010 20.28 -26.53 11.31
C ILE A 1010 19.56 -27.87 11.12
N GLY A 1011 18.92 -28.05 9.96
CA GLY A 1011 18.13 -29.22 9.59
C GLY A 1011 18.74 -29.98 8.41
N GLY A 1012 18.35 -31.24 8.24
CA GLY A 1012 18.99 -32.21 7.37
C GLY A 1012 18.06 -33.17 6.64
#